data_AF-T1JAR2-F1
#
_entry.id   AF-T1JAR2-F1
#
_cell.length_a   1.000
_cell.length_b   1.000
_cell.length_c   1.000
_cell.angle_alpha   90.00
_cell.angle_beta   90.00
_cell.angle_gamma   90.00
#
_symmetry.space_group_name_H-M   'P 1'
#
loop_
_entity.id
_entity.type
_entity.pdbx_description
1 polymer ?
#
loop_
_entity_poly.entity_id
_entity_poly.type
_entity_poly.pdbx_seq_one_letter_code
_entity_poly.pdbx_strand_id
1 'polypeptide(L)'
;MQLIIDPDNYLSLKPLLALRVLNLCDVQITKRKTDVDDYLIFTNPPLLELDDESVLFSPNVIASYLMVKKNENLDDMKLDGWLEWESSYLEPHSLKILTHIYHSTKVDSTILDGFSKCLQTLEETISTKNFICLNEITQADIVIWSTIYPFLTDKKLSELYLKSYDNIQRWFNGLWTLESFKSTLETHFKGKYMDVLKKSVCAMPLPLLPKDVAAKVSREDSKTVTRQTSSEKRISEAAEEDHELTFSPQEVSAVYESWLHGRQNAPPPREIIHPIYCRLRNYNTLYICGTDEYGTATETKAIEEGLTPKEICDKYHKLHSEIYEWFEISFDYFGRTTTQQQTQISQEIFWRLHRNGHLIEDSTNQLLCEKCCRFLADRFVEGTCPLCGYEDARGDQCDACGKLINAIELKSPRCKLCLTQPVVKSSNHLFINLPQLEDKLQKWFEKASEAGIWTTNAKMIVNSWLKEGLKPRCITRDLKWGTPVPLEGFTDKVFYVWFDAPIGYFSITANYTSEWEKWWKNPKQVQLYQFMAKDNVPFHGLIFPSTEIGADDNYTIVNHLIATEYLNYEDGKFSKSRGVGVFGDQAKDVGIPADIWRFYLLYTRPETQDSAFCWSDLMLKNNSELLNNLGNFINRCLTFLSNNFDGVIPEMNLNEDDKLFLAFTTHQLNGYLDALERARLREAVRNILNISRRGNQLIQNNKPWVLIKGDADDKFAGRPYMPKMSRTIQEQLAAPVECNVLLTSIVCYLPAGHKIGKPVPLFQKLEIQRIEELKKQFAGKSASRETTPPVPPERKIANSIIQDGHILNCVQKLSPDELKEAIASQGNIVRQLKAVKGDKKKIDEEVAKLLNLKRQLQVIG
;
A
#
# COMPACT_ATOMS: atom_id res chain seq x y z
N MET A 1 -23.77 -27.32 -5.86
CA MET A 1 -22.96 -26.32 -6.57
C MET A 1 -23.40 -26.25 -8.02
N GLN A 2 -23.47 -25.04 -8.59
CA GLN A 2 -23.93 -24.80 -9.96
C GLN A 2 -23.02 -23.78 -10.66
N LEU A 3 -22.46 -24.14 -11.82
CA LEU A 3 -21.63 -23.22 -12.63
C LEU A 3 -22.50 -22.58 -13.73
N ILE A 4 -22.84 -21.31 -13.56
CA ILE A 4 -23.53 -20.50 -14.57
C ILE A 4 -22.50 -19.90 -15.52
N ILE A 5 -22.51 -20.34 -16.77
CA ILE A 5 -21.63 -19.82 -17.83
C ILE A 5 -22.39 -18.98 -18.86
N ASP A 6 -21.67 -18.05 -19.48
CA ASP A 6 -22.04 -17.46 -20.77
C ASP A 6 -21.23 -18.18 -21.87
N PRO A 7 -21.87 -18.85 -22.85
CA PRO A 7 -21.17 -19.53 -23.94
C PRO A 7 -20.52 -18.56 -24.95
N ASP A 8 -20.93 -17.30 -24.96
CA ASP A 8 -20.41 -16.25 -25.83
C ASP A 8 -19.34 -15.38 -25.13
N ASN A 9 -18.86 -15.80 -23.95
CA ASN A 9 -17.73 -15.19 -23.23
C ASN A 9 -16.53 -16.14 -23.10
N TYR A 10 -15.35 -15.66 -23.48
CA TYR A 10 -14.08 -16.38 -23.39
C TYR A 10 -13.63 -16.69 -21.95
N LEU A 11 -14.06 -15.88 -20.96
CA LEU A 11 -13.73 -16.05 -19.54
C LEU A 11 -14.22 -17.38 -18.95
N SER A 12 -15.26 -17.98 -19.56
CA SER A 12 -15.79 -19.29 -19.17
C SER A 12 -14.76 -20.43 -19.29
N LEU A 13 -13.67 -20.26 -20.06
CA LEU A 13 -12.67 -21.31 -20.29
C LEU A 13 -11.94 -21.75 -19.01
N LYS A 14 -11.53 -20.81 -18.15
CA LYS A 14 -10.74 -21.10 -16.94
C LYS A 14 -11.51 -22.04 -15.96
N PRO A 15 -12.79 -21.76 -15.58
CA PRO A 15 -13.62 -22.71 -14.81
C PRO A 15 -13.93 -24.04 -15.50
N LEU A 16 -14.22 -24.02 -16.80
CA LEU A 16 -14.59 -25.23 -17.54
C LEU A 16 -13.42 -26.23 -17.63
N LEU A 17 -12.20 -25.74 -17.82
CA LEU A 17 -11.00 -26.56 -17.75
C LEU A 17 -10.78 -27.14 -16.35
N ALA A 18 -11.04 -26.37 -15.27
CA ALA A 18 -10.95 -26.88 -13.89
C ALA A 18 -11.94 -28.05 -13.66
N LEU A 19 -13.22 -27.89 -14.02
CA LEU A 19 -14.20 -28.99 -13.94
C LEU A 19 -13.77 -30.22 -14.75
N ARG A 20 -13.25 -30.01 -15.97
CA ARG A 20 -12.91 -31.11 -16.90
C ARG A 20 -11.59 -31.81 -16.55
N VAL A 21 -10.63 -31.12 -15.95
CA VAL A 21 -9.37 -31.71 -15.43
C VAL A 21 -9.62 -32.57 -14.18
N LEU A 22 -10.60 -32.20 -13.35
CA LEU A 22 -10.98 -32.95 -12.15
C LEU A 22 -12.03 -34.05 -12.41
N ASN A 23 -12.68 -34.03 -13.58
CA ASN A 23 -13.82 -34.89 -13.91
C ASN A 23 -14.98 -34.79 -12.88
N LEU A 24 -15.27 -33.57 -12.42
CA LEU A 24 -16.36 -33.29 -11.47
C LEU A 24 -17.73 -33.33 -12.17
N CYS A 25 -18.34 -34.51 -12.21
CA CYS A 25 -19.68 -34.72 -12.78
C CYS A 25 -20.81 -34.06 -11.96
N ASP A 26 -20.56 -33.74 -10.68
CA ASP A 26 -21.59 -33.31 -9.74
C ASP A 26 -21.91 -31.79 -9.79
N VAL A 27 -21.09 -31.00 -10.50
CA VAL A 27 -21.33 -29.56 -10.69
C VAL A 27 -22.22 -29.36 -11.92
N GLN A 28 -23.44 -28.88 -11.71
CA GLN A 28 -24.37 -28.61 -12.82
C GLN A 28 -23.91 -27.38 -13.60
N ILE A 29 -23.64 -27.55 -14.91
CA ILE A 29 -23.31 -26.44 -15.81
C ILE A 29 -24.61 -25.91 -16.43
N THR A 30 -25.00 -24.70 -16.05
CA THR A 30 -26.16 -23.99 -16.60
C THR A 30 -25.72 -22.83 -17.49
N LYS A 31 -26.55 -22.48 -18.47
CA LYS A 31 -26.35 -21.28 -19.28
C LYS A 31 -27.12 -20.13 -18.67
N ARG A 32 -26.50 -18.95 -18.58
CA ARG A 32 -27.19 -17.70 -18.22
C ARG A 32 -28.38 -17.50 -19.17
N LYS A 33 -29.58 -17.28 -18.63
CA LYS A 33 -30.74 -16.84 -19.42
C LYS A 33 -30.62 -15.34 -19.65
N THR A 34 -30.46 -14.93 -20.89
CA THR A 34 -30.50 -13.53 -21.33
C THR A 34 -31.79 -13.28 -22.09
N ASP A 35 -32.71 -12.54 -21.48
CA ASP A 35 -33.73 -11.80 -22.23
C ASP A 35 -33.14 -10.43 -22.62
N VAL A 36 -33.54 -9.91 -23.80
CA VAL A 36 -33.13 -8.61 -24.40
C VAL A 36 -31.73 -8.58 -25.07
N ASP A 37 -31.66 -7.91 -26.23
CA ASP A 37 -30.47 -7.69 -27.08
C ASP A 37 -29.49 -6.65 -26.49
N ASP A 38 -28.90 -6.95 -25.34
CA ASP A 38 -28.05 -6.00 -24.62
C ASP A 38 -26.57 -6.02 -25.06
N TYR A 39 -25.94 -4.83 -25.13
CA TYR A 39 -24.50 -4.71 -25.47
C TYR A 39 -23.59 -5.25 -24.34
N LEU A 40 -24.17 -5.56 -23.18
CA LEU A 40 -23.51 -6.01 -21.95
C LEU A 40 -23.15 -7.51 -21.92
N ILE A 41 -23.59 -8.32 -22.88
CA ILE A 41 -23.39 -9.79 -22.91
C ILE A 41 -21.90 -10.17 -22.74
N PHE A 42 -20.98 -9.43 -23.37
CA PHE A 42 -19.53 -9.71 -23.32
C PHE A 42 -18.85 -9.33 -21.99
N THR A 43 -19.60 -8.77 -21.04
CA THR A 43 -19.16 -8.46 -19.68
C THR A 43 -19.74 -9.40 -18.61
N ASN A 44 -20.43 -10.48 -18.98
CA ASN A 44 -20.93 -11.52 -18.06
C ASN A 44 -19.81 -12.48 -17.60
N PRO A 45 -19.22 -12.39 -16.39
CA PRO A 45 -18.30 -13.42 -15.93
C PRO A 45 -19.02 -14.75 -15.65
N PRO A 46 -18.31 -15.89 -15.68
CA PRO A 46 -18.83 -17.14 -15.13
C PRO A 46 -19.09 -16.99 -13.63
N LEU A 47 -20.17 -17.60 -13.13
CA LEU A 47 -20.50 -17.64 -11.71
C LEU A 47 -20.50 -19.09 -11.22
N LEU A 48 -19.97 -19.36 -10.03
CA LEU A 48 -20.17 -20.63 -9.32
C LEU A 48 -20.99 -20.36 -8.05
N GLU A 49 -22.21 -20.88 -8.03
CA GLU A 49 -23.10 -20.89 -6.87
C GLU A 49 -22.75 -22.09 -5.99
N LEU A 50 -22.52 -21.85 -4.70
CA LEU A 50 -22.14 -22.85 -3.71
C LEU A 50 -23.35 -23.39 -2.95
N ASP A 51 -23.15 -24.47 -2.18
CA ASP A 51 -24.22 -25.15 -1.45
C ASP A 51 -24.73 -24.37 -0.22
N ASP A 52 -24.12 -23.22 0.09
CA ASP A 52 -24.48 -22.26 1.13
C ASP A 52 -25.06 -20.95 0.58
N GLU A 53 -25.53 -20.97 -0.68
CA GLU A 53 -26.05 -19.82 -1.44
C GLU A 53 -25.02 -18.71 -1.76
N SER A 54 -23.75 -18.87 -1.39
CA SER A 54 -22.69 -17.92 -1.76
C SER A 54 -22.25 -18.06 -3.23
N VAL A 55 -21.75 -16.98 -3.83
CA VAL A 55 -21.46 -16.90 -5.28
C VAL A 55 -20.04 -16.41 -5.55
N LEU A 56 -19.26 -17.22 -6.25
CA LEU A 56 -17.93 -16.86 -6.76
C LEU A 56 -18.04 -16.38 -8.21
N PHE A 57 -17.42 -15.25 -8.56
CA PHE A 57 -17.54 -14.62 -9.89
C PHE A 57 -16.21 -14.37 -10.63
N SER A 58 -15.06 -14.61 -9.99
CA SER A 58 -13.76 -14.49 -10.66
C SER A 58 -13.36 -15.82 -11.31
N PRO A 59 -13.02 -15.87 -12.61
CA PRO A 59 -12.59 -17.09 -13.30
C PRO A 59 -11.41 -17.80 -12.60
N ASN A 60 -10.47 -17.03 -12.03
CA ASN A 60 -9.32 -17.57 -11.29
C ASN A 60 -9.73 -18.12 -9.92
N VAL A 61 -10.62 -17.43 -9.19
CA VAL A 61 -11.11 -17.89 -7.88
C VAL A 61 -11.98 -19.14 -8.02
N ILE A 62 -12.85 -19.19 -9.04
CA ILE A 62 -13.66 -20.39 -9.35
C ILE A 62 -12.75 -21.56 -9.72
N ALA A 63 -11.74 -21.35 -10.58
CA ALA A 63 -10.78 -22.39 -10.95
C ALA A 63 -9.94 -22.87 -9.74
N SER A 64 -9.57 -21.98 -8.81
CA SER A 64 -8.89 -22.35 -7.57
C SER A 64 -9.82 -23.17 -6.66
N TYR A 65 -11.01 -22.64 -6.34
CA TYR A 65 -12.00 -23.26 -5.46
C TYR A 65 -12.36 -24.69 -5.88
N LEU A 66 -12.61 -24.91 -7.18
CA LEU A 66 -12.88 -26.25 -7.72
C LEU A 66 -11.70 -27.22 -7.51
N MET A 67 -10.46 -26.73 -7.61
CA MET A 67 -9.23 -27.52 -7.48
C MET A 67 -8.79 -27.74 -6.02
N VAL A 68 -9.35 -27.03 -5.02
CA VAL A 68 -8.95 -27.13 -3.59
C VAL A 68 -8.94 -28.58 -3.10
N LYS A 69 -9.99 -29.37 -3.39
CA LYS A 69 -10.11 -30.78 -2.94
C LYS A 69 -9.03 -31.72 -3.50
N LYS A 70 -8.24 -31.28 -4.47
CA LYS A 70 -7.09 -32.04 -4.99
C LYS A 70 -5.78 -31.66 -4.28
N ASN A 71 -5.72 -30.49 -3.65
CA ASN A 71 -4.50 -29.83 -3.18
C ASN A 71 -4.34 -29.84 -1.64
N GLU A 72 -5.19 -30.56 -0.88
CA GLU A 72 -5.38 -30.48 0.59
C GLU A 72 -4.14 -30.70 1.50
N ASN A 73 -2.94 -30.85 0.94
CA ASN A 73 -1.68 -31.09 1.68
C ASN A 73 -0.52 -30.18 1.17
N LEU A 74 -0.80 -28.94 0.76
CA LEU A 74 0.18 -28.06 0.10
C LEU A 74 0.29 -26.65 0.70
N ASP A 75 1.36 -25.95 0.29
CA ASP A 75 1.73 -24.60 0.69
C ASP A 75 1.02 -23.56 -0.21
N ASP A 76 -0.24 -23.26 0.12
CA ASP A 76 -1.18 -22.46 -0.69
C ASP A 76 -0.60 -21.12 -1.18
N MET A 77 0.26 -20.47 -0.37
CA MET A 77 0.91 -19.20 -0.70
C MET A 77 1.62 -19.22 -2.06
N LYS A 78 2.12 -20.37 -2.52
CA LYS A 78 2.77 -20.49 -3.84
C LYS A 78 1.79 -20.62 -5.00
N LEU A 79 0.60 -21.17 -4.79
CA LEU A 79 -0.41 -21.32 -5.84
C LEU A 79 -1.17 -20.00 -6.03
N ASP A 80 -1.59 -19.36 -4.95
CA ASP A 80 -2.27 -18.07 -4.99
C ASP A 80 -1.36 -16.99 -5.59
N GLY A 81 -0.06 -17.00 -5.28
CA GLY A 81 0.91 -16.08 -5.88
C GLY A 81 1.00 -16.15 -7.41
N TRP A 82 0.76 -17.32 -8.03
CA TRP A 82 0.69 -17.43 -9.50
C TRP A 82 -0.65 -16.96 -10.07
N LEU A 83 -1.76 -17.11 -9.33
CA LEU A 83 -3.07 -16.56 -9.71
C LEU A 83 -3.08 -15.03 -9.64
N GLU A 84 -2.53 -14.45 -8.56
CA GLU A 84 -2.35 -13.01 -8.38
C GLU A 84 -1.41 -12.44 -9.44
N TRP A 85 -0.28 -13.12 -9.72
CA TRP A 85 0.66 -12.70 -10.77
C TRP A 85 0.03 -12.72 -12.17
N GLU A 86 -0.81 -13.73 -12.46
CA GLU A 86 -1.47 -13.83 -13.75
C GLU A 86 -2.48 -12.69 -13.96
N SER A 87 -3.36 -12.43 -12.97
CA SER A 87 -4.33 -11.32 -13.03
C SER A 87 -3.68 -9.93 -12.95
N SER A 88 -2.54 -9.78 -12.26
CA SER A 88 -1.87 -8.48 -12.10
C SER A 88 -0.95 -8.13 -13.28
N TYR A 89 -0.33 -9.13 -13.91
CA TYR A 89 0.71 -8.91 -14.92
C TYR A 89 0.40 -9.59 -16.26
N LEU A 90 0.19 -10.91 -16.31
CA LEU A 90 0.11 -11.61 -17.60
C LEU A 90 -1.18 -11.31 -18.38
N GLU A 91 -2.35 -11.44 -17.74
CA GLU A 91 -3.66 -11.23 -18.37
C GLU A 91 -3.86 -9.77 -18.82
N PRO A 92 -3.51 -8.73 -18.03
CA PRO A 92 -3.62 -7.33 -18.49
C PRO A 92 -2.72 -6.97 -19.67
N HIS A 93 -1.56 -7.63 -19.84
CA HIS A 93 -0.68 -7.41 -21.01
C HIS A 93 -1.16 -8.22 -22.23
N SER A 94 -1.50 -9.50 -22.02
CA SER A 94 -2.12 -10.38 -23.01
C SER A 94 -3.34 -9.72 -23.67
N LEU A 95 -4.27 -9.25 -22.86
CA LEU A 95 -5.52 -8.62 -23.31
C LEU A 95 -5.26 -7.35 -24.13
N LYS A 96 -4.42 -6.43 -23.64
CA LYS A 96 -4.08 -5.18 -24.37
C LYS A 96 -3.46 -5.44 -25.74
N ILE A 97 -2.59 -6.45 -25.85
CA ILE A 97 -1.99 -6.84 -27.14
C ILE A 97 -3.06 -7.37 -28.09
N LEU A 98 -3.96 -8.23 -27.61
CA LEU A 98 -5.09 -8.75 -28.41
C LEU A 98 -6.04 -7.64 -28.85
N THR A 99 -6.40 -6.69 -27.97
CA THR A 99 -7.23 -5.52 -28.33
C THR A 99 -6.56 -4.70 -29.43
N HIS A 100 -5.29 -4.33 -29.28
CA HIS A 100 -4.58 -3.57 -30.31
C HIS A 100 -4.55 -4.30 -31.65
N ILE A 101 -4.28 -5.61 -31.66
CA ILE A 101 -4.19 -6.42 -32.88
C ILE A 101 -5.55 -6.60 -33.56
N TYR A 102 -6.61 -6.92 -32.80
CA TYR A 102 -7.94 -7.12 -33.38
C TYR A 102 -8.55 -5.82 -33.92
N HIS A 103 -8.23 -4.66 -33.33
CA HIS A 103 -8.53 -3.35 -33.90
C HIS A 103 -7.51 -2.85 -34.94
N SER A 104 -6.52 -3.67 -35.32
CA SER A 104 -5.49 -3.35 -36.34
C SER A 104 -4.66 -2.09 -36.04
N THR A 105 -4.41 -1.83 -34.76
CA THR A 105 -3.59 -0.71 -34.26
C THR A 105 -2.21 -1.20 -33.79
N LYS A 106 -1.25 -0.26 -33.69
CA LYS A 106 0.10 -0.58 -33.24
C LYS A 106 0.13 -0.74 -31.71
N VAL A 107 0.66 -1.87 -31.23
CA VAL A 107 0.94 -2.08 -29.81
C VAL A 107 2.05 -1.14 -29.33
N ASP A 108 1.90 -0.55 -28.14
CA ASP A 108 2.96 0.25 -27.52
C ASP A 108 4.15 -0.61 -27.05
N SER A 109 5.37 -0.08 -27.18
CA SER A 109 6.60 -0.77 -26.75
C SER A 109 6.62 -1.13 -25.26
N THR A 110 6.02 -0.31 -24.38
CA THR A 110 5.97 -0.60 -22.94
C THR A 110 5.09 -1.81 -22.62
N ILE A 111 4.02 -2.02 -23.39
CA ILE A 111 3.13 -3.19 -23.28
C ILE A 111 3.87 -4.44 -23.78
N LEU A 112 4.64 -4.31 -24.87
CA LEU A 112 5.47 -5.39 -25.40
C LEU A 112 6.58 -5.79 -24.43
N ASP A 113 7.32 -4.81 -23.86
CA ASP A 113 8.36 -5.05 -22.86
C ASP A 113 7.80 -5.70 -21.58
N GLY A 114 6.59 -5.28 -21.15
CA GLY A 114 5.88 -5.88 -20.03
C GLY A 114 5.50 -7.34 -20.29
N PHE A 115 4.91 -7.62 -21.46
CA PHE A 115 4.55 -8.99 -21.85
C PHE A 115 5.79 -9.89 -22.01
N SER A 116 6.86 -9.41 -22.67
CA SER A 116 8.12 -10.16 -22.79
C SER A 116 8.73 -10.52 -21.43
N LYS A 117 8.64 -9.65 -20.42
CA LYS A 117 9.07 -9.98 -19.04
C LYS A 117 8.20 -11.08 -18.41
N CYS A 118 6.88 -11.02 -18.59
CA CYS A 118 5.98 -12.07 -18.11
C CYS A 118 6.29 -13.43 -18.77
N LEU A 119 6.52 -13.44 -20.08
CA LEU A 119 6.93 -14.62 -20.83
C LEU A 119 8.30 -15.16 -20.37
N GLN A 120 9.29 -14.30 -20.16
CA GLN A 120 10.59 -14.72 -19.63
C GLN A 120 10.47 -15.36 -18.24
N THR A 121 9.68 -14.77 -17.34
CA THR A 121 9.44 -15.30 -15.98
C THR A 121 8.80 -16.69 -16.04
N LEU A 122 7.85 -16.91 -16.95
CA LEU A 122 7.18 -18.19 -17.15
C LEU A 122 8.12 -19.23 -17.78
N GLU A 123 8.86 -18.88 -18.83
CA GLU A 123 9.86 -19.71 -19.50
C GLU A 123 10.96 -20.20 -18.55
N GLU A 124 11.50 -19.31 -17.71
CA GLU A 124 12.48 -19.64 -16.68
C GLU A 124 11.88 -20.56 -15.59
N THR A 125 10.62 -20.36 -15.22
CA THR A 125 9.93 -21.18 -14.20
C THR A 125 9.71 -22.62 -14.64
N ILE A 126 9.32 -22.83 -15.90
CA ILE A 126 8.97 -24.16 -16.45
C ILE A 126 10.14 -24.83 -17.19
N SER A 127 11.31 -24.20 -17.25
CA SER A 127 12.48 -24.62 -18.03
C SER A 127 12.88 -26.09 -17.83
N THR A 128 12.76 -26.61 -16.61
CA THR A 128 13.02 -28.01 -16.24
C THR A 128 11.78 -28.78 -15.79
N LYS A 129 10.61 -28.15 -15.77
CA LYS A 129 9.36 -28.72 -15.25
C LYS A 129 8.40 -29.15 -16.37
N ASN A 130 7.40 -29.96 -16.00
CA ASN A 130 6.25 -30.29 -16.86
C ASN A 130 4.97 -29.51 -16.50
N PHE A 131 4.94 -28.88 -15.32
CA PHE A 131 3.84 -28.04 -14.81
C PHE A 131 4.44 -26.89 -13.99
N ILE A 132 3.68 -25.81 -13.75
CA ILE A 132 4.22 -24.56 -13.17
C ILE A 132 4.65 -24.77 -11.71
N CYS A 133 3.77 -25.33 -10.88
CA CYS A 133 4.01 -25.47 -9.44
C CYS A 133 4.53 -26.86 -9.05
N LEU A 134 3.83 -27.93 -9.49
CA LEU A 134 3.97 -29.29 -8.98
C LEU A 134 4.48 -30.27 -10.06
N ASN A 135 4.43 -31.57 -9.74
CA ASN A 135 4.62 -32.67 -10.70
C ASN A 135 3.32 -33.06 -11.43
N GLU A 136 2.24 -32.27 -11.28
CA GLU A 136 0.94 -32.47 -11.90
C GLU A 136 0.21 -31.14 -12.17
N ILE A 137 -0.91 -31.21 -12.90
CA ILE A 137 -1.73 -30.06 -13.31
C ILE A 137 -2.36 -29.37 -12.08
N THR A 138 -2.11 -28.07 -11.95
CA THR A 138 -2.68 -27.18 -10.93
C THR A 138 -3.61 -26.12 -11.51
N GLN A 139 -4.31 -25.38 -10.65
CA GLN A 139 -5.10 -24.21 -11.07
C GLN A 139 -4.24 -23.12 -11.73
N ALA A 140 -2.96 -22.98 -11.32
CA ALA A 140 -2.02 -22.07 -11.96
C ALA A 140 -1.72 -22.48 -13.41
N ASP A 141 -1.54 -23.77 -13.67
CA ASP A 141 -1.38 -24.30 -15.04
C ASP A 141 -2.60 -23.98 -15.90
N ILE A 142 -3.81 -24.25 -15.40
CA ILE A 142 -5.07 -24.03 -16.12
C ILE A 142 -5.28 -22.54 -16.46
N VAL A 143 -5.06 -21.67 -15.47
CA VAL A 143 -5.26 -20.23 -15.60
C VAL A 143 -4.25 -19.62 -16.58
N ILE A 144 -2.95 -19.89 -16.41
CA ILE A 144 -1.90 -19.33 -17.28
C ILE A 144 -1.98 -19.93 -18.69
N TRP A 145 -2.33 -21.22 -18.83
CA TRP A 145 -2.51 -21.84 -20.16
C TRP A 145 -3.65 -21.20 -20.93
N SER A 146 -4.77 -20.89 -20.27
CA SER A 146 -5.93 -20.21 -20.87
C SER A 146 -5.56 -18.84 -21.43
N THR A 147 -4.71 -18.10 -20.73
CA THR A 147 -4.30 -16.73 -21.09
C THR A 147 -3.19 -16.68 -22.14
N ILE A 148 -2.39 -17.76 -22.26
CA ILE A 148 -1.41 -17.98 -23.34
C ILE A 148 -2.05 -18.59 -24.61
N TYR A 149 -3.16 -19.32 -24.48
CA TYR A 149 -3.84 -20.02 -25.58
C TYR A 149 -4.00 -19.22 -26.89
N PRO A 150 -4.41 -17.94 -26.88
CA PRO A 150 -4.58 -17.17 -28.11
C PRO A 150 -3.26 -17.01 -28.87
N PHE A 151 -2.17 -16.87 -28.13
CA PHE A 151 -0.84 -16.56 -28.66
C PHE A 151 -0.12 -17.78 -29.24
N LEU A 152 -0.52 -19.01 -28.89
CA LEU A 152 0.04 -20.23 -29.50
C LEU A 152 -0.85 -20.84 -30.58
N THR A 153 -2.16 -20.58 -30.56
CA THR A 153 -3.10 -21.12 -31.54
C THR A 153 -3.31 -20.24 -32.78
N ASP A 154 -3.14 -18.92 -32.68
CA ASP A 154 -2.96 -18.08 -33.88
C ASP A 154 -1.49 -18.14 -34.33
N LYS A 155 -1.28 -18.59 -35.58
CA LYS A 155 0.06 -18.76 -36.16
C LYS A 155 0.87 -17.45 -36.21
N LYS A 156 0.24 -16.30 -36.45
CA LYS A 156 0.93 -15.01 -36.52
C LYS A 156 1.31 -14.52 -35.12
N LEU A 157 0.44 -14.71 -34.13
CA LEU A 157 0.77 -14.38 -32.73
C LEU A 157 1.92 -15.26 -32.22
N SER A 158 1.91 -16.54 -32.57
CA SER A 158 2.97 -17.49 -32.18
C SER A 158 4.31 -17.13 -32.82
N GLU A 159 4.34 -16.87 -34.13
CA GLU A 159 5.54 -16.44 -34.85
C GLU A 159 6.10 -15.08 -34.37
N LEU A 160 5.25 -14.20 -33.85
CA LEU A 160 5.61 -12.83 -33.42
C LEU A 160 6.02 -12.73 -31.94
N TYR A 161 5.39 -13.50 -31.04
CA TYR A 161 5.55 -13.33 -29.60
C TYR A 161 6.14 -14.54 -28.87
N LEU A 162 5.92 -15.77 -29.35
CA LEU A 162 6.26 -16.99 -28.60
C LEU A 162 7.32 -17.89 -29.26
N LYS A 163 7.67 -17.60 -30.51
CA LYS A 163 8.71 -18.29 -31.30
C LYS A 163 10.10 -18.45 -30.62
N SER A 164 10.43 -17.60 -29.64
CA SER A 164 11.70 -17.64 -28.89
C SER A 164 11.61 -18.32 -27.52
N TYR A 165 10.45 -18.88 -27.16
CA TYR A 165 10.16 -19.45 -25.85
C TYR A 165 9.82 -20.94 -26.00
N ASP A 166 10.86 -21.77 -26.04
CA ASP A 166 10.75 -23.20 -26.35
C ASP A 166 10.10 -24.00 -25.21
N ASN A 167 10.29 -23.59 -23.95
CA ASN A 167 9.70 -24.29 -22.81
C ASN A 167 8.21 -23.94 -22.63
N ILE A 168 7.80 -22.71 -22.90
CA ILE A 168 6.37 -22.34 -23.00
C ILE A 168 5.70 -23.16 -24.10
N GLN A 169 6.30 -23.26 -25.28
CA GLN A 169 5.78 -24.12 -26.36
C GLN A 169 5.71 -25.60 -25.94
N ARG A 170 6.73 -26.14 -25.27
CA ARG A 170 6.76 -27.52 -24.77
C ARG A 170 5.65 -27.80 -23.74
N TRP A 171 5.55 -26.97 -22.70
CA TRP A 171 4.56 -27.09 -21.63
C TRP A 171 3.13 -26.95 -22.16
N PHE A 172 2.88 -25.91 -22.97
CA PHE A 172 1.56 -25.68 -23.57
C PHE A 172 1.10 -26.84 -24.45
N ASN A 173 1.99 -27.35 -25.31
CA ASN A 173 1.67 -28.50 -26.16
C ASN A 173 1.43 -29.77 -25.34
N GLY A 174 2.17 -29.98 -24.24
CA GLY A 174 1.92 -31.05 -23.28
C GLY A 174 0.48 -31.03 -22.77
N LEU A 175 0.05 -29.90 -22.18
CA LEU A 175 -1.33 -29.70 -21.71
C LEU A 175 -2.37 -29.81 -22.84
N TRP A 176 -2.07 -29.25 -24.02
CA TRP A 176 -2.95 -29.33 -25.20
C TRP A 176 -3.18 -30.76 -25.70
N THR A 177 -2.24 -31.70 -25.51
CA THR A 177 -2.49 -33.10 -25.92
C THR A 177 -3.60 -33.79 -25.13
N LEU A 178 -3.92 -33.32 -23.92
CA LEU A 178 -4.87 -33.93 -23.00
C LEU A 178 -6.32 -33.81 -23.49
N GLU A 179 -7.11 -34.86 -23.28
CA GLU A 179 -8.52 -34.89 -23.68
C GLU A 179 -9.37 -33.87 -22.90
N SER A 180 -9.02 -33.55 -21.66
CA SER A 180 -9.70 -32.52 -20.86
C SER A 180 -9.60 -31.13 -21.48
N PHE A 181 -8.46 -30.77 -22.06
CA PHE A 181 -8.26 -29.48 -22.72
C PHE A 181 -8.96 -29.41 -24.09
N LYS A 182 -8.80 -30.45 -24.93
CA LYS A 182 -9.47 -30.55 -26.24
C LYS A 182 -11.00 -30.59 -26.12
N SER A 183 -11.53 -31.53 -25.34
CA SER A 183 -12.98 -31.73 -25.24
C SER A 183 -13.70 -30.51 -24.64
N THR A 184 -13.05 -29.73 -23.77
CA THR A 184 -13.62 -28.46 -23.28
C THR A 184 -13.87 -27.46 -24.42
N LEU A 185 -12.88 -27.25 -25.28
CA LEU A 185 -12.94 -26.30 -26.39
C LEU A 185 -13.84 -26.80 -27.55
N GLU A 186 -13.94 -28.11 -27.74
CA GLU A 186 -14.86 -28.74 -28.68
C GLU A 186 -16.32 -28.72 -28.19
N THR A 187 -16.59 -29.11 -26.93
CA THR A 187 -17.95 -29.21 -26.38
C THR A 187 -18.58 -27.84 -26.12
N HIS A 188 -17.85 -26.91 -25.49
CA HIS A 188 -18.42 -25.63 -25.06
C HIS A 188 -18.28 -24.54 -26.13
N PHE A 189 -17.11 -24.42 -26.75
CA PHE A 189 -16.81 -23.37 -27.74
C PHE A 189 -16.93 -23.85 -29.20
N LYS A 190 -17.15 -25.15 -29.47
CA LYS A 190 -17.32 -25.72 -30.82
C LYS A 190 -16.20 -25.34 -31.80
N GLY A 191 -14.96 -25.26 -31.30
CA GLY A 191 -13.79 -24.81 -32.06
C GLY A 191 -13.74 -23.30 -32.35
N LYS A 192 -14.75 -22.52 -31.95
CA LYS A 192 -14.87 -21.07 -32.20
C LYS A 192 -14.36 -20.18 -31.06
N TYR A 193 -13.52 -20.71 -30.17
CA TYR A 193 -12.99 -19.92 -29.05
C TYR A 193 -12.32 -18.62 -29.51
N MET A 194 -11.57 -18.64 -30.61
CA MET A 194 -10.93 -17.44 -31.15
C MET A 194 -11.93 -16.43 -31.73
N ASP A 195 -13.07 -16.87 -32.26
CA ASP A 195 -14.16 -15.98 -32.68
C ASP A 195 -14.83 -15.34 -31.46
N VAL A 196 -15.10 -16.13 -30.41
CA VAL A 196 -15.70 -15.68 -29.14
C VAL A 196 -14.79 -14.68 -28.41
N LEU A 197 -13.50 -15.01 -28.30
CA LEU A 197 -12.46 -14.13 -27.77
C LEU A 197 -12.40 -12.83 -28.58
N LYS A 198 -12.31 -12.91 -29.92
CA LYS A 198 -12.26 -11.71 -30.77
C LYS A 198 -13.53 -10.87 -30.64
N LYS A 199 -14.71 -11.49 -30.57
CA LYS A 199 -16.00 -10.81 -30.35
C LYS A 199 -16.00 -10.06 -29.01
N SER A 200 -15.56 -10.73 -27.94
CA SER A 200 -15.47 -10.15 -26.59
C SER A 200 -14.44 -9.01 -26.51
N VAL A 201 -13.26 -9.21 -27.09
CA VAL A 201 -12.15 -8.24 -27.04
C VAL A 201 -12.43 -7.03 -27.94
N CYS A 202 -13.08 -7.20 -29.10
CA CYS A 202 -13.53 -6.07 -29.93
C CYS A 202 -14.72 -5.29 -29.35
N ALA A 203 -15.38 -5.81 -28.32
CA ALA A 203 -16.40 -5.08 -27.55
C ALA A 203 -15.79 -4.23 -26.42
N MET A 204 -14.49 -4.37 -26.15
CA MET A 204 -13.74 -3.53 -25.20
C MET A 204 -13.26 -2.24 -25.88
N PRO A 205 -13.16 -1.11 -25.16
CA PRO A 205 -12.58 0.11 -25.72
C PRO A 205 -11.07 -0.08 -26.00
N LEU A 206 -10.56 0.58 -27.05
CA LEU A 206 -9.11 0.57 -27.31
C LEU A 206 -8.32 1.26 -26.18
N PRO A 207 -7.18 0.69 -25.74
CA PRO A 207 -6.20 1.43 -24.98
C PRO A 207 -5.65 2.61 -25.79
N LEU A 208 -5.68 3.81 -25.21
CA LEU A 208 -5.13 5.01 -25.87
C LEU A 208 -3.60 5.00 -25.85
N LEU A 209 -2.97 5.19 -27.01
CA LEU A 209 -1.52 5.34 -27.11
C LEU A 209 -1.09 6.72 -26.57
N PRO A 210 -0.02 6.81 -25.73
CA PRO A 210 0.38 8.08 -25.09
C PRO A 210 0.70 9.23 -26.05
N LYS A 211 1.04 8.93 -27.31
CA LYS A 211 1.43 9.92 -28.33
C LYS A 211 0.23 10.51 -29.09
N ASP A 212 -0.85 9.76 -29.24
CA ASP A 212 -2.02 10.20 -30.02
C ASP A 212 -2.89 11.19 -29.24
N VAL A 213 -2.81 11.15 -27.90
CA VAL A 213 -3.40 12.14 -26.98
C VAL A 213 -2.88 13.56 -27.29
N ALA A 214 -1.61 13.71 -27.70
CA ALA A 214 -1.04 15.01 -28.02
C ALA A 214 -1.46 15.54 -29.41
N ALA A 215 -1.70 14.64 -30.38
CA ALA A 215 -2.02 15.04 -31.75
C ALA A 215 -3.48 15.49 -31.92
N LYS A 216 -4.43 14.75 -31.30
CA LYS A 216 -5.88 14.97 -31.50
C LYS A 216 -6.39 16.34 -31.02
N VAL A 217 -5.72 16.97 -30.06
CA VAL A 217 -6.11 18.27 -29.46
C VAL A 217 -6.01 19.46 -30.45
N SER A 218 -5.40 19.27 -31.63
CA SER A 218 -4.97 20.37 -32.51
C SER A 218 -5.80 20.62 -33.79
N ARG A 219 -6.78 19.77 -34.15
CA ARG A 219 -7.26 19.73 -35.55
C ARG A 219 -8.76 19.56 -35.86
N GLU A 220 -9.64 19.28 -34.89
CA GLU A 220 -11.06 18.98 -35.19
C GLU A 220 -12.06 19.92 -34.51
N ASP A 221 -11.87 21.23 -34.70
CA ASP A 221 -12.98 22.19 -34.66
C ASP A 221 -13.58 22.34 -36.08
N SER A 222 -14.92 22.43 -36.16
CA SER A 222 -15.72 22.67 -37.39
C SER A 222 -15.92 21.52 -38.41
N LYS A 223 -16.83 20.57 -38.10
CA LYS A 223 -18.14 20.44 -38.79
C LYS A 223 -19.01 19.30 -38.25
N THR A 224 -20.34 19.49 -38.31
CA THR A 224 -21.33 18.65 -37.62
C THR A 224 -21.97 17.60 -38.53
N VAL A 225 -21.87 16.32 -38.17
CA VAL A 225 -22.85 15.26 -38.53
C VAL A 225 -22.98 14.30 -37.35
N THR A 226 -24.21 13.96 -36.97
CA THR A 226 -24.53 13.21 -35.75
C THR A 226 -24.51 11.69 -35.96
N ARG A 227 -23.73 10.95 -35.16
CA ARG A 227 -23.99 9.52 -34.88
C ARG A 227 -23.35 9.12 -33.55
N GLN A 228 -24.16 8.71 -32.58
CA GLN A 228 -23.68 8.30 -31.25
C GLN A 228 -23.09 6.88 -31.30
N THR A 229 -21.94 6.67 -30.66
CA THR A 229 -21.31 5.35 -30.47
C THR A 229 -20.89 5.19 -29.01
N SER A 230 -21.30 4.09 -28.38
CA SER A 230 -21.38 3.92 -26.92
C SER A 230 -20.07 3.60 -26.20
N SER A 231 -18.91 3.60 -26.87
CA SER A 231 -17.62 3.19 -26.29
C SER A 231 -16.81 4.30 -25.60
N GLU A 232 -17.19 5.58 -25.74
CA GLU A 232 -16.64 6.65 -24.86
C GLU A 232 -17.10 6.48 -23.40
N LYS A 233 -18.09 5.60 -23.12
CA LYS A 233 -18.60 5.30 -21.78
C LYS A 233 -17.67 4.42 -20.93
N ARG A 234 -16.63 3.78 -21.51
CA ARG A 234 -15.83 2.72 -20.85
C ARG A 234 -14.35 3.02 -20.57
N ILE A 235 -13.95 4.29 -20.63
CA ILE A 235 -12.79 4.78 -19.85
C ILE A 235 -13.25 5.33 -18.48
N SER A 236 -14.56 5.50 -18.28
CA SER A 236 -15.21 5.87 -17.01
C SER A 236 -15.64 4.70 -16.11
N GLU A 237 -15.70 3.46 -16.61
CA GLU A 237 -16.18 2.29 -15.84
C GLU A 237 -15.04 1.56 -15.08
N ALA A 238 -14.06 2.34 -14.60
CA ALA A 238 -13.27 2.05 -13.40
C ALA A 238 -13.46 3.14 -12.32
N ALA A 239 -14.54 3.93 -12.44
CA ALA A 239 -15.24 4.50 -11.30
C ALA A 239 -15.89 3.37 -10.46
N GLU A 240 -16.73 3.73 -9.50
CA GLU A 240 -17.53 2.78 -8.72
C GLU A 240 -18.39 1.86 -9.60
N GLU A 241 -18.96 0.83 -8.97
CA GLU A 241 -20.18 0.18 -9.46
C GLU A 241 -21.31 1.22 -9.46
N ASP A 242 -21.41 2.01 -10.54
CA ASP A 242 -22.63 2.72 -10.94
C ASP A 242 -23.69 1.66 -11.37
N HIS A 243 -24.11 0.84 -10.40
CA HIS A 243 -25.54 0.71 -10.17
C HIS A 243 -26.07 2.13 -10.07
N GLU A 244 -26.67 2.62 -11.17
CA GLU A 244 -27.14 3.99 -11.31
C GLU A 244 -28.02 4.34 -10.10
N LEU A 245 -27.45 5.12 -9.16
CA LEU A 245 -27.88 5.13 -7.77
C LEU A 245 -29.31 5.65 -7.68
N THR A 246 -30.24 4.71 -7.53
CA THR A 246 -31.64 4.87 -7.87
C THR A 246 -32.42 5.28 -6.64
N PHE A 247 -32.23 6.54 -6.25
CA PHE A 247 -32.92 7.15 -5.11
C PHE A 247 -34.43 7.11 -5.31
N SER A 248 -35.14 6.64 -4.29
CA SER A 248 -36.60 6.70 -4.28
C SER A 248 -37.08 8.16 -4.24
N PRO A 249 -38.26 8.49 -4.78
CA PRO A 249 -38.83 9.84 -4.70
C PRO A 249 -38.94 10.35 -3.24
N GLN A 250 -39.08 9.44 -2.27
CA GLN A 250 -39.10 9.73 -0.84
C GLN A 250 -37.73 10.22 -0.34
N GLU A 251 -36.63 9.57 -0.74
CA GLU A 251 -35.26 9.99 -0.36
C GLU A 251 -34.88 11.32 -1.02
N VAL A 252 -35.17 11.48 -2.32
CA VAL A 252 -34.93 12.73 -3.05
C VAL A 252 -35.68 13.89 -2.39
N SER A 253 -36.95 13.68 -2.03
CA SER A 253 -37.77 14.67 -1.32
C SER A 253 -37.22 14.99 0.08
N ALA A 254 -36.85 13.99 0.89
CA ALA A 254 -36.32 14.21 2.24
C ALA A 254 -34.98 14.99 2.25
N VAL A 255 -34.13 14.78 1.24
CA VAL A 255 -32.89 15.56 1.06
C VAL A 255 -33.21 16.99 0.60
N TYR A 256 -34.15 17.17 -0.34
CA TYR A 256 -34.60 18.50 -0.78
C TYR A 256 -35.24 19.32 0.36
N GLU A 257 -36.02 18.68 1.24
CA GLU A 257 -36.57 19.34 2.44
C GLU A 257 -35.50 19.71 3.47
N SER A 258 -34.48 18.84 3.66
CA SER A 258 -33.30 19.15 4.48
C SER A 258 -32.53 20.37 3.93
N TRP A 259 -32.48 20.48 2.61
CA TRP A 259 -31.76 21.52 1.89
C TRP A 259 -32.41 22.90 2.02
N LEU A 260 -33.72 22.98 1.79
CA LEU A 260 -34.50 24.22 1.89
C LEU A 260 -34.56 24.76 3.32
N HIS A 261 -34.85 23.89 4.29
CA HIS A 261 -35.09 24.29 5.68
C HIS A 261 -33.82 24.27 6.56
N GLY A 262 -32.71 23.80 6.00
CA GLY A 262 -31.41 23.77 6.64
C GLY A 262 -31.36 22.96 7.95
N ARG A 263 -30.44 23.34 8.83
CA ARG A 263 -30.06 22.57 10.02
C ARG A 263 -31.19 22.34 11.05
N GLN A 264 -32.31 23.08 10.98
CA GLN A 264 -33.43 22.91 11.92
C GLN A 264 -34.29 21.68 11.60
N ASN A 265 -34.41 21.29 10.33
CA ASN A 265 -35.21 20.14 9.89
C ASN A 265 -34.38 18.95 9.41
N ALA A 266 -33.05 19.09 9.31
CA ALA A 266 -32.16 17.97 9.05
C ALA A 266 -32.29 16.89 10.16
N PRO A 267 -32.20 15.58 9.85
CA PRO A 267 -32.24 14.54 10.86
C PRO A 267 -31.20 14.76 11.97
N PRO A 268 -31.50 14.43 13.24
CA PRO A 268 -30.52 14.53 14.30
C PRO A 268 -29.28 13.70 13.95
N PRO A 269 -28.06 14.19 14.20
CA PRO A 269 -26.86 13.42 13.86
C PRO A 269 -26.87 12.07 14.57
N ARG A 270 -26.64 10.98 13.83
CA ARG A 270 -26.44 9.62 14.39
C ARG A 270 -25.43 9.68 15.55
N GLU A 271 -25.52 8.77 16.53
CA GLU A 271 -24.49 8.59 17.57
C GLU A 271 -23.22 7.92 17.00
N ILE A 272 -22.56 8.66 16.11
CA ILE A 272 -21.32 8.34 15.40
C ILE A 272 -20.17 8.35 16.40
N ILE A 273 -19.27 7.36 16.34
CA ILE A 273 -18.06 7.35 17.17
C ILE A 273 -16.84 7.16 16.26
N HIS A 274 -16.05 8.22 16.03
CA HIS A 274 -14.75 8.11 15.36
C HIS A 274 -13.78 9.28 15.63
N PRO A 275 -12.61 9.03 16.24
CA PRO A 275 -11.71 10.05 16.80
C PRO A 275 -11.14 11.07 15.78
N ILE A 276 -10.96 10.71 14.50
CA ILE A 276 -10.41 11.66 13.51
C ILE A 276 -11.41 12.78 13.17
N TYR A 277 -12.70 12.57 13.47
CA TYR A 277 -13.76 13.55 13.17
C TYR A 277 -14.52 14.05 14.43
N CYS A 278 -14.27 13.49 15.61
CA CYS A 278 -15.02 13.78 16.85
C CYS A 278 -15.17 15.28 17.19
N ARG A 279 -14.13 16.09 16.99
CA ARG A 279 -14.19 17.55 17.27
C ARG A 279 -15.24 18.27 16.39
N LEU A 280 -15.35 17.90 15.12
CA LEU A 280 -16.31 18.47 14.15
C LEU A 280 -17.74 17.92 14.33
N ARG A 281 -17.94 17.10 15.39
CA ARG A 281 -19.22 16.56 15.85
C ARG A 281 -19.55 17.00 17.28
N ASN A 282 -18.77 17.94 17.84
CA ASN A 282 -18.87 18.45 19.20
C ASN A 282 -18.74 17.38 20.30
N TYR A 283 -18.08 16.24 20.02
CA TYR A 283 -17.72 15.30 21.08
C TYR A 283 -16.53 15.81 21.88
N ASN A 284 -16.57 15.61 23.20
CA ASN A 284 -15.41 15.79 24.06
C ASN A 284 -14.29 14.87 23.56
N THR A 285 -13.28 15.45 22.92
CA THR A 285 -12.21 14.72 22.23
C THR A 285 -10.90 15.02 22.93
N LEU A 286 -10.09 13.99 23.19
CA LEU A 286 -8.75 14.13 23.72
C LEU A 286 -7.79 13.23 22.92
N TYR A 287 -7.11 13.82 21.94
CA TYR A 287 -6.15 13.15 21.07
C TYR A 287 -4.73 13.42 21.54
N ILE A 288 -4.16 12.46 22.26
CA ILE A 288 -2.79 12.51 22.77
C ILE A 288 -1.84 11.63 21.94
N CYS A 289 -0.56 11.97 21.98
CA CYS A 289 0.53 11.09 21.63
C CYS A 289 1.81 11.57 22.35
N GLY A 290 2.96 10.97 22.06
CA GLY A 290 4.23 11.42 22.60
C GLY A 290 5.40 10.57 22.10
N THR A 291 6.60 10.93 22.53
CA THR A 291 7.80 10.10 22.32
C THR A 291 7.98 9.10 23.45
N ASP A 292 8.13 7.83 23.09
CA ASP A 292 8.76 6.84 23.96
C ASP A 292 10.29 6.94 23.80
N GLU A 293 10.98 6.84 24.94
CA GLU A 293 12.32 7.40 25.14
C GLU A 293 13.23 6.51 25.99
N TYR A 294 12.69 5.47 26.64
CA TYR A 294 13.44 4.62 27.57
C TYR A 294 14.09 3.39 26.92
N GLY A 295 14.98 2.73 27.67
CA GLY A 295 15.54 1.43 27.31
C GLY A 295 16.85 1.48 26.50
N THR A 296 17.34 0.29 26.15
CA THR A 296 18.72 0.08 25.66
C THR A 296 19.01 0.79 24.33
N ALA A 297 18.01 0.99 23.48
CA ALA A 297 18.19 1.66 22.19
C ALA A 297 18.64 3.12 22.38
N THR A 298 18.02 3.84 23.32
CA THR A 298 18.40 5.20 23.70
C THR A 298 19.80 5.25 24.29
N GLU A 299 20.14 4.38 25.25
CA GLU A 299 21.51 4.31 25.80
C GLU A 299 22.55 4.05 24.70
N THR A 300 22.25 3.14 23.76
CA THR A 300 23.14 2.84 22.62
C THR A 300 23.34 4.06 21.75
N LYS A 301 22.26 4.72 21.32
CA LYS A 301 22.30 5.85 20.40
C LYS A 301 22.93 7.10 21.05
N ALA A 302 22.73 7.29 22.35
CA ALA A 302 23.37 8.33 23.15
C ALA A 302 24.91 8.18 23.11
N ILE A 303 25.41 6.97 23.39
CA ILE A 303 26.85 6.64 23.31
C ILE A 303 27.38 6.83 21.88
N GLU A 304 26.65 6.41 20.84
CA GLU A 304 27.05 6.61 19.44
C GLU A 304 27.15 8.10 19.03
N GLU A 305 26.33 8.99 19.60
CA GLU A 305 26.31 10.42 19.26
C GLU A 305 27.12 11.28 20.26
N GLY A 306 27.73 10.69 21.28
CA GLY A 306 28.49 11.41 22.31
C GLY A 306 27.62 12.24 23.27
N LEU A 307 26.36 11.85 23.47
CA LEU A 307 25.35 12.55 24.27
C LEU A 307 24.95 11.72 25.50
N THR A 308 24.31 12.36 26.49
CA THR A 308 23.54 11.63 27.50
C THR A 308 22.20 11.13 26.93
N PRO A 309 21.58 10.08 27.52
CA PRO A 309 20.24 9.64 27.14
C PRO A 309 19.19 10.75 27.17
N LYS A 310 19.26 11.69 28.12
CA LYS A 310 18.35 12.83 28.16
C LYS A 310 18.54 13.78 26.98
N GLU A 311 19.77 14.16 26.65
CA GLU A 311 20.04 15.13 25.57
C GLU A 311 19.62 14.57 24.20
N ILE A 312 19.87 13.28 23.94
CA ILE A 312 19.41 12.66 22.69
C ILE A 312 17.89 12.57 22.62
N CYS A 313 17.22 12.25 23.74
CA CYS A 313 15.76 12.29 23.83
C CYS A 313 15.19 13.69 23.62
N ASP A 314 15.76 14.73 24.24
CA ASP A 314 15.34 16.13 24.06
C ASP A 314 15.49 16.58 22.59
N LYS A 315 16.60 16.19 21.95
CA LYS A 315 16.87 16.43 20.52
C LYS A 315 15.84 15.76 19.62
N TYR A 316 15.57 14.47 19.80
CA TYR A 316 14.64 13.73 18.93
C TYR A 316 13.18 14.02 19.23
N HIS A 317 12.78 14.30 20.48
CA HIS A 317 11.43 14.77 20.80
C HIS A 317 11.10 16.06 20.03
N LYS A 318 11.99 17.07 20.07
CA LYS A 318 11.80 18.31 19.31
C LYS A 318 11.66 18.04 17.81
N LEU A 319 12.49 17.17 17.25
CA LEU A 319 12.43 16.80 15.83
C LEU A 319 11.10 16.13 15.48
N HIS A 320 10.60 15.22 16.32
CA HIS A 320 9.28 14.60 16.12
C HIS A 320 8.15 15.62 16.18
N SER A 321 8.16 16.53 17.16
CA SER A 321 7.17 17.62 17.26
C SER A 321 7.16 18.51 16.00
N GLU A 322 8.33 18.95 15.51
CA GLU A 322 8.45 19.73 14.27
C GLU A 322 7.89 19.00 13.03
N ILE A 323 8.08 17.67 12.96
CA ILE A 323 7.54 16.84 11.87
C ILE A 323 6.01 16.76 11.97
N TYR A 324 5.46 16.47 13.14
CA TYR A 324 4.02 16.32 13.33
C TYR A 324 3.26 17.64 13.19
N GLU A 325 3.85 18.75 13.60
CA GLU A 325 3.36 20.11 13.33
C GLU A 325 3.30 20.39 11.82
N TRP A 326 4.39 20.12 11.08
CA TRP A 326 4.42 20.31 9.62
C TRP A 326 3.41 19.44 8.88
N PHE A 327 3.17 18.21 9.36
CA PHE A 327 2.13 17.31 8.84
C PHE A 327 0.70 17.67 9.27
N GLU A 328 0.47 18.77 10.00
CA GLU A 328 -0.84 19.17 10.57
C GLU A 328 -1.51 18.05 11.40
N ILE A 329 -0.73 17.38 12.26
CA ILE A 329 -1.26 16.40 13.23
C ILE A 329 -1.72 17.16 14.48
N SER A 330 -3.04 17.38 14.59
CA SER A 330 -3.64 18.19 15.66
C SER A 330 -3.86 17.40 16.96
N PHE A 331 -2.78 16.97 17.60
CA PHE A 331 -2.82 16.50 18.99
C PHE A 331 -3.31 17.63 19.92
N ASP A 332 -4.12 17.29 20.93
CA ASP A 332 -4.40 18.23 22.04
C ASP A 332 -3.18 18.35 22.97
N TYR A 333 -2.40 17.27 23.08
CA TYR A 333 -1.10 17.27 23.76
C TYR A 333 -0.15 16.22 23.17
N PHE A 334 1.10 16.63 22.91
CA PHE A 334 2.19 15.74 22.48
C PHE A 334 3.26 15.66 23.57
N GLY A 335 3.24 14.59 24.36
CA GLY A 335 4.06 14.42 25.56
C GLY A 335 5.27 13.50 25.39
N ARG A 336 5.74 12.94 26.52
CA ARG A 336 7.01 12.20 26.66
C ARG A 336 6.91 11.17 27.78
N THR A 337 7.56 10.01 27.65
CA THR A 337 7.62 9.02 28.76
C THR A 337 8.61 9.41 29.87
N THR A 338 9.60 10.27 29.62
CA THR A 338 10.61 10.67 30.63
C THR A 338 10.11 11.75 31.61
N THR A 339 9.03 11.48 32.35
CA THR A 339 8.42 12.47 33.27
C THR A 339 8.23 11.92 34.69
N GLN A 340 8.07 12.83 35.67
CA GLN A 340 7.77 12.44 37.05
C GLN A 340 6.41 11.72 37.15
N GLN A 341 5.42 12.15 36.36
CA GLN A 341 4.11 11.49 36.28
C GLN A 341 4.21 10.04 35.78
N GLN A 342 5.10 9.76 34.80
CA GLN A 342 5.38 8.38 34.39
C GLN A 342 5.87 7.56 35.58
N THR A 343 6.89 8.06 36.29
CA THR A 343 7.45 7.32 37.43
C THR A 343 6.40 7.06 38.51
N GLN A 344 5.57 8.05 38.84
CA GLN A 344 4.52 7.91 39.86
C GLN A 344 3.43 6.91 39.43
N ILE A 345 2.90 7.03 38.21
CA ILE A 345 1.78 6.19 37.74
C ILE A 345 2.25 4.75 37.47
N SER A 346 3.42 4.55 36.85
CA SER A 346 3.97 3.21 36.62
C SER A 346 4.32 2.49 37.93
N GLN A 347 4.80 3.21 38.95
CA GLN A 347 5.07 2.63 40.27
C GLN A 347 3.79 2.26 41.03
N GLU A 348 2.71 3.04 40.93
CA GLU A 348 1.42 2.69 41.56
C GLU A 348 0.74 1.50 40.86
N ILE A 349 0.79 1.43 39.52
CA ILE A 349 0.31 0.26 38.76
C ILE A 349 1.11 -1.00 39.12
N PHE A 350 2.44 -0.88 39.20
CA PHE A 350 3.30 -1.96 39.70
C PHE A 350 2.90 -2.40 41.11
N TRP A 351 2.70 -1.46 42.04
CA TRP A 351 2.35 -1.80 43.41
C TRP A 351 0.97 -2.46 43.52
N ARG A 352 0.02 -2.14 42.66
CA ARG A 352 -1.27 -2.82 42.59
C ARG A 352 -1.14 -4.24 42.08
N LEU A 353 -0.43 -4.47 40.97
CA LEU A 353 -0.11 -5.82 40.50
C LEU A 353 0.63 -6.66 41.56
N HIS A 354 1.54 -6.05 42.32
CA HIS A 354 2.24 -6.68 43.43
C HIS A 354 1.28 -7.05 44.59
N ARG A 355 0.45 -6.10 45.05
CA ARG A 355 -0.53 -6.32 46.14
C ARG A 355 -1.58 -7.37 45.75
N ASN A 356 -1.95 -7.42 44.48
CA ASN A 356 -2.92 -8.37 43.93
C ASN A 356 -2.32 -9.75 43.60
N GLY A 357 -1.01 -9.97 43.82
CA GLY A 357 -0.35 -11.25 43.61
C GLY A 357 -0.15 -11.64 42.15
N HIS A 358 -0.10 -10.67 41.23
CA HIS A 358 0.06 -10.87 39.79
C HIS A 358 1.50 -10.73 39.28
N LEU A 359 2.46 -10.56 40.19
CA LEU A 359 3.89 -10.54 39.90
C LEU A 359 4.58 -11.77 40.50
N ILE A 360 5.56 -12.30 39.76
CA ILE A 360 6.47 -13.36 40.23
C ILE A 360 7.92 -12.91 40.07
N GLU A 361 8.80 -13.41 40.94
CA GLU A 361 10.24 -13.20 40.85
C GLU A 361 10.92 -14.48 40.34
N ASP A 362 11.84 -14.34 39.38
CA ASP A 362 12.71 -15.43 38.90
C ASP A 362 14.10 -14.86 38.52
N SER A 363 15.11 -15.71 38.51
CA SER A 363 16.50 -15.32 38.29
C SER A 363 17.02 -15.75 36.92
N THR A 364 17.65 -14.83 36.18
CA THR A 364 18.18 -15.10 34.84
C THR A 364 19.70 -14.93 34.80
N ASN A 365 20.40 -15.87 34.18
CA ASN A 365 21.84 -15.75 33.95
C ASN A 365 22.12 -14.83 32.75
N GLN A 366 22.85 -13.75 32.99
CA GLN A 366 23.21 -12.76 31.97
C GLN A 366 24.72 -12.47 32.01
N LEU A 367 25.25 -11.88 30.94
CA LEU A 367 26.66 -11.48 30.87
C LEU A 367 26.87 -10.10 31.47
N LEU A 368 27.61 -10.03 32.57
CA LEU A 368 28.06 -8.78 33.21
C LEU A 368 29.42 -8.38 32.64
N CYS A 369 29.54 -7.15 32.13
CA CYS A 369 30.83 -6.53 31.89
C CYS A 369 31.23 -5.70 33.12
N GLU A 370 32.18 -6.22 33.90
CA GLU A 370 32.65 -5.57 35.13
C GLU A 370 33.30 -4.21 34.85
N LYS A 371 34.10 -4.11 33.78
CA LYS A 371 34.76 -2.86 33.33
C LYS A 371 33.77 -1.77 32.86
N CYS A 372 32.63 -2.15 32.30
CA CYS A 372 31.55 -1.22 31.93
C CYS A 372 30.49 -1.08 33.03
N CYS A 373 30.67 -1.75 34.17
CA CYS A 373 29.77 -1.85 35.33
C CYS A 373 28.30 -2.08 34.95
N ARG A 374 28.04 -2.92 33.94
CA ARG A 374 26.68 -3.18 33.42
C ARG A 374 26.50 -4.60 32.90
N PHE A 375 25.27 -5.08 32.91
CA PHE A 375 24.87 -6.24 32.13
C PHE A 375 24.82 -5.89 30.63
N LEU A 376 25.12 -6.89 29.79
CA LEU A 376 25.17 -6.74 28.34
C LEU A 376 23.92 -7.37 27.72
N ALA A 377 23.12 -6.54 27.06
CA ALA A 377 22.18 -7.02 26.05
C ALA A 377 22.96 -7.61 24.86
N ASP A 378 22.37 -8.58 24.18
CA ASP A 378 23.00 -9.41 23.13
C ASP A 378 23.75 -8.61 22.05
N ARG A 379 23.21 -7.44 21.68
CA ARG A 379 23.81 -6.46 20.74
C ARG A 379 25.21 -5.94 21.14
N PHE A 380 25.55 -6.05 22.42
CA PHE A 380 26.84 -5.65 23.01
C PHE A 380 27.75 -6.85 23.33
N VAL A 381 27.33 -8.07 23.01
CA VAL A 381 28.12 -9.29 23.14
C VAL A 381 28.53 -9.77 21.76
N GLU A 382 29.81 -10.04 21.60
CA GLU A 382 30.35 -10.81 20.48
C GLU A 382 31.12 -12.02 21.04
N GLY A 383 31.40 -13.02 20.22
CA GLY A 383 32.26 -14.14 20.60
C GLY A 383 32.28 -15.25 19.56
N THR A 384 33.01 -16.32 19.86
CA THR A 384 33.11 -17.48 18.99
C THR A 384 31.84 -18.33 19.07
N CYS A 385 31.18 -18.54 17.92
CA CYS A 385 29.97 -19.33 17.80
C CYS A 385 30.17 -20.75 18.37
N PRO A 386 29.33 -21.21 19.31
CA PRO A 386 29.48 -22.55 19.88
C PRO A 386 29.31 -23.67 18.84
N LEU A 387 28.50 -23.43 17.80
CA LEU A 387 28.08 -24.42 16.81
C LEU A 387 29.01 -24.55 15.59
N CYS A 388 29.54 -23.43 15.07
CA CYS A 388 30.33 -23.43 13.82
C CYS A 388 31.73 -22.82 13.95
N GLY A 389 32.11 -22.28 15.11
CA GLY A 389 33.44 -21.72 15.34
C GLY A 389 33.71 -20.34 14.73
N TYR A 390 32.73 -19.69 14.10
CA TYR A 390 32.85 -18.30 13.62
C TYR A 390 33.16 -17.34 14.78
N GLU A 391 34.29 -16.62 14.72
CA GLU A 391 34.87 -15.89 15.85
C GLU A 391 34.14 -14.60 16.25
N ASP A 392 33.25 -14.11 15.39
CA ASP A 392 32.57 -12.81 15.52
C ASP A 392 31.04 -12.95 15.55
N ALA A 393 30.51 -14.04 16.13
CA ALA A 393 29.07 -14.21 16.30
C ALA A 393 28.52 -13.22 17.34
N ARG A 394 27.30 -12.73 17.11
CA ARG A 394 26.59 -11.81 18.01
C ARG A 394 25.88 -12.60 19.11
N GLY A 395 25.55 -11.95 20.23
CA GLY A 395 24.88 -12.58 21.36
C GLY A 395 23.52 -13.23 21.04
N ASP A 396 22.85 -12.78 19.97
CA ASP A 396 21.53 -13.26 19.53
C ASP A 396 21.60 -14.24 18.34
N GLN A 397 22.61 -14.09 17.48
CA GLN A 397 22.69 -14.82 16.21
C GLN A 397 24.13 -14.91 15.68
N CYS A 398 24.47 -16.08 15.13
CA CYS A 398 25.70 -16.27 14.37
C CYS A 398 25.48 -16.02 12.88
N ASP A 399 25.92 -14.87 12.38
CA ASP A 399 25.74 -14.46 10.97
C ASP A 399 26.33 -15.44 9.95
N ALA A 400 27.36 -16.21 10.31
CA ALA A 400 27.98 -17.20 9.41
C ALA A 400 27.19 -18.51 9.23
N CYS A 401 26.25 -18.85 10.14
CA CYS A 401 25.44 -20.07 10.03
C CYS A 401 23.94 -19.85 10.24
N GLY A 402 23.51 -18.60 10.39
CA GLY A 402 22.12 -18.17 10.56
C GLY A 402 21.46 -18.54 11.89
N LYS A 403 22.04 -19.45 12.68
CA LYS A 403 21.47 -19.94 13.94
C LYS A 403 21.37 -18.83 14.98
N LEU A 404 20.19 -18.74 15.60
CA LEU A 404 19.97 -18.07 16.87
C LEU A 404 20.67 -18.85 17.98
N ILE A 405 21.22 -18.13 18.95
CA ILE A 405 21.97 -18.62 20.12
C ILE A 405 21.70 -17.69 21.30
N ASN A 406 21.94 -18.15 22.53
CA ASN A 406 21.91 -17.26 23.70
C ASN A 406 23.31 -16.69 23.95
N ALA A 407 23.42 -15.42 24.39
CA ALA A 407 24.72 -14.77 24.55
C ALA A 407 25.66 -15.49 25.55
N ILE A 408 25.09 -16.18 26.55
CA ILE A 408 25.82 -17.02 27.52
C ILE A 408 26.43 -18.31 26.92
N GLU A 409 26.03 -18.71 25.72
CA GLU A 409 26.53 -19.90 25.01
C GLU A 409 27.76 -19.59 24.13
N LEU A 410 28.06 -18.31 23.91
CA LEU A 410 29.24 -17.89 23.14
C LEU A 410 30.53 -18.35 23.84
N LYS A 411 31.43 -18.95 23.06
CA LYS A 411 32.80 -19.27 23.50
C LYS A 411 33.62 -17.99 23.42
N SER A 412 34.49 -17.74 24.41
CA SER A 412 35.30 -16.52 24.50
C SER A 412 34.49 -15.22 24.26
N PRO A 413 33.39 -14.98 25.01
CA PRO A 413 32.57 -13.80 24.82
C PRO A 413 33.38 -12.53 25.13
N ARG A 414 33.04 -11.43 24.47
CA ARG A 414 33.69 -10.13 24.61
C ARG A 414 32.67 -9.00 24.58
N CYS A 415 32.89 -7.98 25.39
CA CYS A 415 32.06 -6.78 25.41
C CYS A 415 32.40 -5.87 24.21
N LYS A 416 31.45 -5.66 23.30
CA LYS A 416 31.60 -4.79 22.11
C LYS A 416 32.01 -3.33 22.46
N LEU A 417 31.73 -2.87 23.68
CA LEU A 417 32.01 -1.51 24.14
C LEU A 417 33.46 -1.29 24.64
N CYS A 418 34.10 -2.32 25.20
CA CYS A 418 35.41 -2.15 25.87
C CYS A 418 36.41 -3.31 25.67
N LEU A 419 36.03 -4.29 24.85
CA LEU A 419 36.76 -5.48 24.40
C LEU A 419 37.23 -6.46 25.50
N THR A 420 36.79 -6.29 26.75
CA THR A 420 37.05 -7.29 27.81
C THR A 420 36.03 -8.41 27.81
N GLN A 421 36.45 -9.60 28.26
CA GLN A 421 35.55 -10.72 28.51
C GLN A 421 34.53 -10.35 29.63
N PRO A 422 33.23 -10.59 29.43
CA PRO A 422 32.22 -10.50 30.47
C PRO A 422 32.12 -11.83 31.26
N VAL A 423 31.57 -11.77 32.46
CA VAL A 423 31.31 -12.93 33.33
C VAL A 423 29.81 -13.26 33.36
N VAL A 424 29.46 -14.55 33.44
CA VAL A 424 28.05 -14.94 33.67
C VAL A 424 27.70 -14.65 35.12
N LYS A 425 26.60 -13.92 35.34
CA LYS A 425 26.07 -13.59 36.67
C LYS A 425 24.55 -13.74 36.66
N SER A 426 24.00 -14.36 37.71
CA SER A 426 22.54 -14.40 37.89
C SER A 426 22.02 -13.03 38.31
N SER A 427 20.87 -12.65 37.77
CA SER A 427 20.19 -11.38 37.98
C SER A 427 18.70 -11.64 38.20
N ASN A 428 18.17 -11.22 39.36
CA ASN A 428 16.75 -11.39 39.68
C ASN A 428 15.89 -10.42 38.87
N HIS A 429 14.70 -10.89 38.48
CA HIS A 429 13.75 -10.15 37.65
C HIS A 429 12.32 -10.40 38.10
N LEU A 430 11.52 -9.33 38.06
CA LEU A 430 10.07 -9.41 38.23
C LEU A 430 9.39 -9.62 36.88
N PHE A 431 8.38 -10.49 36.86
CA PHE A 431 7.57 -10.84 35.70
C PHE A 431 6.09 -10.64 36.03
N ILE A 432 5.30 -10.14 35.06
CA ILE A 432 3.84 -10.19 35.17
C ILE A 432 3.34 -11.59 34.81
N ASN A 433 2.50 -12.17 35.67
CA ASN A 433 1.98 -13.53 35.55
C ASN A 433 0.75 -13.59 34.62
N LEU A 434 0.98 -13.36 33.33
CA LEU A 434 -0.09 -13.37 32.31
C LEU A 434 -1.01 -14.62 32.35
N PRO A 435 -0.54 -15.87 32.53
CA PRO A 435 -1.45 -17.02 32.61
C PRO A 435 -2.48 -16.96 33.76
N GLN A 436 -2.21 -16.21 34.83
CA GLN A 436 -3.17 -15.99 35.92
C GLN A 436 -4.27 -14.95 35.55
N LEU A 437 -4.03 -14.15 34.52
CA LEU A 437 -4.90 -13.07 34.05
C LEU A 437 -5.63 -13.42 32.74
N GLU A 438 -5.17 -14.44 32.02
CA GLU A 438 -5.67 -14.90 30.71
C GLU A 438 -7.19 -15.11 30.71
N ASP A 439 -7.70 -15.77 31.74
CA ASP A 439 -9.13 -16.06 31.94
C ASP A 439 -10.03 -14.80 32.06
N LYS A 440 -9.47 -13.69 32.54
CA LYS A 440 -10.15 -12.37 32.61
C LYS A 440 -9.94 -11.60 31.30
N LEU A 441 -8.72 -11.66 30.76
CA LEU A 441 -8.32 -11.00 29.52
C LEU A 441 -9.15 -11.50 28.33
N GLN A 442 -9.31 -12.81 28.16
CA GLN A 442 -10.10 -13.39 27.07
C GLN A 442 -11.55 -12.91 27.12
N LYS A 443 -12.20 -12.99 28.29
CA LYS A 443 -13.60 -12.55 28.48
C LYS A 443 -13.78 -11.03 28.25
N TRP A 444 -12.75 -10.23 28.56
CA TRP A 444 -12.71 -8.82 28.17
C TRP A 444 -12.56 -8.66 26.64
N PHE A 445 -11.62 -9.36 26.02
CA PHE A 445 -11.30 -9.24 24.59
C PHE A 445 -12.46 -9.70 23.69
N GLU A 446 -13.12 -10.81 24.03
CA GLU A 446 -14.33 -11.29 23.33
C GLU A 446 -15.37 -10.17 23.27
N LYS A 447 -15.75 -9.62 24.43
CA LYS A 447 -16.72 -8.53 24.54
C LYS A 447 -16.24 -7.22 23.87
N ALA A 448 -14.98 -6.83 24.06
CA ALA A 448 -14.44 -5.58 23.55
C ALA A 448 -14.25 -5.61 22.02
N SER A 449 -13.89 -6.76 21.46
CA SER A 449 -13.72 -6.92 20.02
C SER A 449 -15.03 -7.24 19.28
N GLU A 450 -16.07 -7.71 19.97
CA GLU A 450 -17.43 -7.82 19.42
C GLU A 450 -18.15 -6.46 19.41
N ALA A 451 -18.21 -5.77 20.56
CA ALA A 451 -18.91 -4.50 20.69
C ALA A 451 -18.14 -3.29 20.13
N GLY A 452 -16.81 -3.39 20.08
CA GLY A 452 -15.91 -2.33 19.61
C GLY A 452 -15.42 -2.53 18.18
N ILE A 453 -14.72 -1.52 17.67
CA ILE A 453 -14.21 -1.51 16.29
C ILE A 453 -12.75 -1.96 16.32
N TRP A 454 -12.54 -3.22 15.99
CA TRP A 454 -11.22 -3.86 15.96
C TRP A 454 -10.94 -4.39 14.55
N THR A 455 -9.78 -4.03 14.00
CA THR A 455 -9.39 -4.47 12.65
C THR A 455 -9.10 -5.98 12.62
N THR A 456 -9.35 -6.64 11.48
CA THR A 456 -9.30 -8.10 11.36
C THR A 456 -7.92 -8.67 11.72
N ASN A 457 -6.85 -8.01 11.28
CA ASN A 457 -5.47 -8.31 11.68
C ASN A 457 -5.25 -8.28 13.20
N ALA A 458 -5.78 -7.27 13.90
CA ALA A 458 -5.68 -7.15 15.35
C ALA A 458 -6.41 -8.30 16.07
N LYS A 459 -7.64 -8.63 15.63
CA LYS A 459 -8.38 -9.79 16.15
C LYS A 459 -7.62 -11.10 15.92
N MET A 460 -7.05 -11.32 14.72
CA MET A 460 -6.30 -12.54 14.41
C MET A 460 -5.04 -12.69 15.26
N ILE A 461 -4.27 -11.61 15.44
CA ILE A 461 -3.04 -11.63 16.25
C ILE A 461 -3.35 -11.95 17.71
N VAL A 462 -4.36 -11.31 18.32
CA VAL A 462 -4.76 -11.57 19.71
C VAL A 462 -5.26 -13.00 19.89
N ASN A 463 -6.13 -13.49 19.00
CA ASN A 463 -6.60 -14.88 19.04
C ASN A 463 -5.46 -15.91 18.89
N SER A 464 -4.45 -15.65 18.05
CA SER A 464 -3.30 -16.54 17.91
C SER A 464 -2.51 -16.66 19.22
N TRP A 465 -2.27 -15.54 19.89
CA TRP A 465 -1.54 -15.51 21.17
C TRP A 465 -2.31 -16.15 22.32
N LEU A 466 -3.63 -15.95 22.40
CA LEU A 466 -4.48 -16.65 23.38
C LEU A 466 -4.49 -18.16 23.12
N LYS A 467 -4.58 -18.58 21.85
CA LYS A 467 -4.55 -20.00 21.45
C LYS A 467 -3.21 -20.70 21.76
N GLU A 468 -2.11 -19.96 21.84
CA GLU A 468 -0.79 -20.49 22.25
C GLU A 468 -0.60 -20.62 23.78
N GLY A 469 -1.49 -20.00 24.58
CA GLY A 469 -1.34 -19.82 26.02
C GLY A 469 -0.31 -18.75 26.38
N LEU A 470 -0.70 -17.79 27.23
CA LEU A 470 0.17 -16.70 27.65
C LEU A 470 1.22 -17.19 28.65
N LYS A 471 2.40 -16.58 28.58
CA LYS A 471 3.59 -16.94 29.37
C LYS A 471 4.01 -15.72 30.19
N PRO A 472 4.54 -15.88 31.42
CA PRO A 472 5.00 -14.76 32.22
C PRO A 472 6.01 -13.88 31.46
N ARG A 473 5.88 -12.56 31.56
CA ARG A 473 6.74 -11.62 30.83
C ARG A 473 7.55 -10.75 31.79
N CYS A 474 8.87 -10.74 31.63
CA CYS A 474 9.78 -9.97 32.48
C CYS A 474 9.58 -8.46 32.29
N ILE A 475 9.13 -7.79 33.36
CA ILE A 475 8.82 -6.36 33.41
C ILE A 475 9.97 -5.49 33.94
N THR A 476 11.16 -6.05 34.15
CA THR A 476 12.34 -5.32 34.71
C THR A 476 13.58 -5.52 33.85
N ARG A 477 14.53 -4.57 33.85
CA ARG A 477 15.82 -4.67 33.16
C ARG A 477 16.96 -4.03 33.94
N ASP A 478 18.16 -4.58 33.77
CA ASP A 478 19.42 -4.05 34.28
C ASP A 478 19.97 -2.93 33.37
N LEU A 479 19.24 -1.82 33.31
CA LEU A 479 19.59 -0.59 32.59
C LEU A 479 19.58 0.59 33.56
N LYS A 480 20.15 1.73 33.16
CA LYS A 480 20.10 2.98 33.95
C LYS A 480 19.15 4.02 33.36
N TRP A 481 18.76 3.89 32.10
CA TRP A 481 17.76 4.75 31.47
C TRP A 481 16.38 4.07 31.35
N GLY A 482 15.54 4.28 32.36
CA GLY A 482 14.18 3.75 32.48
C GLY A 482 13.51 4.20 33.77
N THR A 483 12.22 3.93 33.91
CA THR A 483 11.48 4.19 35.16
C THR A 483 11.99 3.27 36.29
N PRO A 484 12.44 3.78 37.45
CA PRO A 484 13.05 2.94 38.50
C PRO A 484 12.05 2.02 39.20
N VAL A 485 12.47 0.80 39.54
CA VAL A 485 11.64 -0.18 40.26
C VAL A 485 11.63 0.15 41.76
N PRO A 486 10.46 0.30 42.42
CA PRO A 486 10.37 0.80 43.79
C PRO A 486 10.50 -0.31 44.86
N LEU A 487 11.13 -1.44 44.53
CA LEU A 487 11.23 -2.63 45.39
C LEU A 487 12.67 -2.83 45.90
N GLU A 488 12.81 -3.24 47.16
CA GLU A 488 14.12 -3.58 47.75
C GLU A 488 14.77 -4.74 46.97
N GLY A 489 16.09 -4.67 46.77
CA GLY A 489 16.82 -5.58 45.86
C GLY A 489 16.69 -5.22 44.37
N PHE A 490 15.72 -4.38 43.98
CA PHE A 490 15.49 -3.95 42.59
C PHE A 490 15.80 -2.47 42.34
N THR A 491 16.25 -1.71 43.35
CA THR A 491 16.55 -0.27 43.26
C THR A 491 17.61 0.11 42.22
N ASP A 492 18.50 -0.82 41.85
CA ASP A 492 19.50 -0.63 40.78
C ASP A 492 18.95 -0.90 39.36
N LYS A 493 17.70 -1.35 39.24
CA LYS A 493 17.02 -1.76 37.99
C LYS A 493 15.91 -0.78 37.62
N VAL A 494 15.49 -0.86 36.36
CA VAL A 494 14.36 -0.10 35.81
C VAL A 494 13.28 -1.05 35.29
N PHE A 495 12.06 -0.54 35.10
CA PHE A 495 11.04 -1.25 34.37
C PHE A 495 11.47 -1.47 32.90
N TYR A 496 10.97 -2.54 32.32
CA TYR A 496 11.14 -2.82 30.91
C TYR A 496 10.21 -1.91 30.10
N VAL A 497 10.74 -1.23 29.08
CA VAL A 497 9.98 -0.25 28.28
C VAL A 497 8.65 -0.78 27.74
N TRP A 498 8.54 -2.06 27.41
CA TRP A 498 7.27 -2.67 26.94
C TRP A 498 6.25 -3.01 28.05
N PHE A 499 6.57 -2.69 29.31
CA PHE A 499 5.61 -2.65 30.42
C PHE A 499 5.13 -1.22 30.67
N ASP A 500 6.02 -0.21 30.67
CA ASP A 500 5.65 1.16 31.04
C ASP A 500 5.41 2.13 29.89
N ALA A 501 5.87 1.89 28.66
CA ALA A 501 5.56 2.75 27.51
C ALA A 501 4.03 2.90 27.24
N PRO A 502 3.17 1.87 27.39
CA PRO A 502 1.72 2.05 27.32
C PRO A 502 1.15 2.85 28.51
N ILE A 503 1.76 2.77 29.70
CA ILE A 503 1.45 3.66 30.85
C ILE A 503 1.80 5.13 30.50
N GLY A 504 2.66 5.32 29.50
CA GLY A 504 2.92 6.61 28.84
C GLY A 504 1.64 7.35 28.42
N TYR A 505 0.58 6.68 27.96
CA TYR A 505 -0.68 7.35 27.61
C TYR A 505 -1.33 8.02 28.84
N PHE A 506 -1.28 7.36 29.99
CA PHE A 506 -1.80 7.90 31.25
C PHE A 506 -0.95 9.09 31.72
N SER A 507 0.38 8.94 31.72
CA SER A 507 1.29 9.97 32.21
C SER A 507 1.37 11.19 31.29
N ILE A 508 1.32 11.01 29.97
CA ILE A 508 1.15 12.09 28.99
C ILE A 508 -0.13 12.88 29.30
N THR A 509 -1.23 12.21 29.63
CA THR A 509 -2.48 12.86 30.02
C THR A 509 -2.37 13.57 31.37
N ALA A 510 -1.70 12.98 32.36
CA ALA A 510 -1.47 13.57 33.68
C ALA A 510 -0.57 14.83 33.63
N ASN A 511 0.32 14.92 32.64
CA ASN A 511 1.08 16.14 32.37
C ASN A 511 0.26 17.21 31.62
N TYR A 512 -0.83 16.83 30.93
CA TYR A 512 -1.77 17.77 30.28
C TYR A 512 -2.83 18.30 31.25
N THR A 513 -3.37 17.45 32.12
CA THR A 513 -4.41 17.81 33.09
C THR A 513 -4.34 16.98 34.37
N SER A 514 -4.56 17.63 35.52
CA SER A 514 -4.72 16.96 36.80
C SER A 514 -5.94 16.03 36.86
N GLU A 515 -6.92 16.21 35.97
CA GLU A 515 -8.15 15.41 35.92
C GLU A 515 -8.04 14.18 35.00
N TRP A 516 -6.82 13.71 34.69
CA TRP A 516 -6.57 12.61 33.75
C TRP A 516 -7.34 11.31 34.05
N GLU A 517 -7.62 11.03 35.33
CA GLU A 517 -8.40 9.86 35.75
C GLU A 517 -9.86 9.90 35.24
N LYS A 518 -10.43 11.09 34.94
CA LYS A 518 -11.75 11.20 34.30
C LYS A 518 -11.77 10.62 32.87
N TRP A 519 -10.61 10.50 32.24
CA TRP A 519 -10.41 9.83 30.96
C TRP A 519 -10.01 8.36 31.14
N TRP A 520 -9.01 8.11 32.00
CA TRP A 520 -8.34 6.82 32.08
C TRP A 520 -8.85 5.86 33.16
N LYS A 521 -9.79 6.28 34.04
CA LYS A 521 -10.44 5.43 35.04
C LYS A 521 -11.97 5.57 34.99
N ASN A 522 -12.52 5.67 33.78
CA ASN A 522 -13.93 5.99 33.52
C ASN A 522 -14.53 5.21 32.31
N PRO A 523 -14.40 3.86 32.25
CA PRO A 523 -14.86 3.02 31.13
C PRO A 523 -16.37 3.04 30.84
N LYS A 524 -17.16 3.79 31.63
CA LYS A 524 -18.60 3.97 31.42
C LYS A 524 -18.97 5.20 30.59
N GLN A 525 -18.04 6.15 30.43
CA GLN A 525 -18.28 7.42 29.71
C GLN A 525 -17.25 7.69 28.60
N VAL A 526 -16.16 6.94 28.56
CA VAL A 526 -15.03 7.15 27.64
C VAL A 526 -14.95 5.97 26.68
N GLN A 527 -14.83 6.27 25.38
CA GLN A 527 -14.55 5.28 24.33
C GLN A 527 -13.11 5.47 23.85
N LEU A 528 -12.22 4.56 24.25
CA LEU A 528 -10.81 4.60 23.92
C LEU A 528 -10.52 3.96 22.56
N TYR A 529 -9.98 4.76 21.64
CA TYR A 529 -9.43 4.30 20.37
C TYR A 529 -7.91 4.30 20.43
N GLN A 530 -7.28 3.24 19.93
CA GLN A 530 -5.83 3.16 19.76
C GLN A 530 -5.48 2.83 18.31
N PHE A 531 -4.59 3.63 17.71
CA PHE A 531 -4.10 3.43 16.34
C PHE A 531 -2.63 3.02 16.37
N MET A 532 -2.27 1.98 15.61
CA MET A 532 -0.92 1.44 15.56
C MET A 532 -0.66 0.62 14.30
N ALA A 533 0.57 0.15 14.11
CA ALA A 533 0.88 -0.93 13.18
C ALA A 533 0.73 -2.30 13.86
N LYS A 534 0.58 -3.36 13.06
CA LYS A 534 0.30 -4.74 13.50
C LYS A 534 1.29 -5.33 14.52
N ASP A 535 2.54 -4.87 14.54
CA ASP A 535 3.59 -5.26 15.50
C ASP A 535 3.31 -4.83 16.94
N ASN A 536 2.60 -3.72 17.14
CA ASN A 536 2.24 -3.22 18.47
C ASN A 536 1.00 -3.89 19.09
N VAL A 537 0.26 -4.71 18.31
CA VAL A 537 -1.00 -5.34 18.77
C VAL A 537 -0.82 -6.24 20.01
N PRO A 538 0.20 -7.11 20.15
CA PRO A 538 0.35 -7.95 21.34
C PRO A 538 0.52 -7.14 22.64
N PHE A 539 1.05 -5.93 22.56
CA PHE A 539 1.21 -5.07 23.74
C PHE A 539 -0.12 -4.44 24.15
N HIS A 540 -0.94 -4.02 23.19
CA HIS A 540 -2.19 -3.27 23.42
C HIS A 540 -3.45 -4.14 23.49
N GLY A 541 -3.42 -5.35 22.93
CA GLY A 541 -4.51 -6.32 22.98
C GLY A 541 -4.32 -7.43 24.04
N LEU A 542 -3.13 -7.54 24.64
CA LEU A 542 -2.84 -8.54 25.68
C LEU A 542 -2.14 -7.93 26.90
N ILE A 543 -0.90 -7.46 26.75
CA ILE A 543 -0.01 -7.18 27.89
C ILE A 543 -0.49 -5.98 28.72
N PHE A 544 -0.92 -4.90 28.07
CA PHE A 544 -1.42 -3.70 28.74
C PHE A 544 -2.84 -3.91 29.30
N PRO A 545 -3.82 -4.47 28.58
CA PRO A 545 -5.09 -4.88 29.19
C PRO A 545 -4.92 -5.84 30.38
N SER A 546 -3.93 -6.76 30.35
CA SER A 546 -3.61 -7.61 31.51
C SER A 546 -3.06 -6.81 32.69
N THR A 547 -2.23 -5.80 32.41
CA THR A 547 -1.69 -4.84 33.40
C THR A 547 -2.82 -4.02 34.03
N GLU A 548 -3.76 -3.53 33.24
CA GLU A 548 -4.93 -2.75 33.68
C GLU A 548 -5.93 -3.60 34.49
N ILE A 549 -6.27 -4.80 33.99
CA ILE A 549 -7.14 -5.79 34.66
C ILE A 549 -6.52 -6.29 35.97
N GLY A 550 -5.20 -6.52 36.00
CA GLY A 550 -4.49 -6.96 37.19
C GLY A 550 -4.28 -5.86 38.23
N ALA A 551 -4.23 -4.59 37.82
CA ALA A 551 -4.15 -3.45 38.75
C ALA A 551 -5.48 -3.10 39.43
N ASP A 552 -6.60 -3.58 38.88
CA ASP A 552 -7.97 -3.50 39.42
C ASP A 552 -8.36 -2.10 39.96
N ASP A 553 -8.19 -1.08 39.10
CA ASP A 553 -8.42 0.34 39.45
C ASP A 553 -9.42 1.04 38.51
N ASN A 554 -10.41 0.29 38.00
CA ASN A 554 -11.48 0.79 37.11
C ASN A 554 -10.94 1.49 35.83
N TYR A 555 -9.81 1.01 35.28
CA TYR A 555 -9.17 1.58 34.10
C TYR A 555 -10.06 1.59 32.84
N THR A 556 -9.89 2.61 31.99
CA THR A 556 -10.49 2.71 30.65
C THR A 556 -9.64 1.92 29.65
N ILE A 557 -9.86 0.60 29.63
CA ILE A 557 -9.19 -0.32 28.69
C ILE A 557 -9.71 -0.10 27.25
N VAL A 558 -8.88 -0.33 26.23
CA VAL A 558 -9.17 -0.03 24.81
C VAL A 558 -10.51 -0.62 24.32
N ASN A 559 -11.37 0.26 23.79
CA ASN A 559 -12.64 -0.11 23.17
C ASN A 559 -12.46 -0.45 21.68
N HIS A 560 -11.61 0.31 20.97
CA HIS A 560 -11.42 0.18 19.51
C HIS A 560 -9.92 0.11 19.17
N LEU A 561 -9.46 -1.06 18.68
CA LEU A 561 -8.05 -1.28 18.34
C LEU A 561 -7.85 -1.31 16.81
N ILE A 562 -7.27 -0.24 16.27
CA ILE A 562 -7.11 -0.01 14.83
C ILE A 562 -5.65 -0.25 14.43
N ALA A 563 -5.34 -1.47 13.98
CA ALA A 563 -4.02 -1.84 13.50
C ALA A 563 -3.92 -1.78 11.98
N THR A 564 -2.90 -1.12 11.43
CA THR A 564 -2.58 -1.14 9.99
C THR A 564 -1.53 -2.20 9.65
N GLU A 565 -1.57 -2.66 8.41
CA GLU A 565 -0.48 -3.38 7.76
C GLU A 565 0.68 -2.41 7.44
N TYR A 566 1.78 -2.87 6.84
CA TYR A 566 2.95 -2.00 6.61
C TYR A 566 2.83 -1.15 5.34
N LEU A 567 3.39 0.05 5.40
CA LEU A 567 3.73 0.84 4.22
C LEU A 567 5.17 0.53 3.81
N ASN A 568 5.32 -0.11 2.65
CA ASN A 568 6.57 -0.34 1.95
C ASN A 568 6.94 0.89 1.08
N TYR A 569 8.16 0.96 0.58
CA TYR A 569 8.66 2.06 -0.25
C TYR A 569 9.21 1.51 -1.56
N GLU A 570 8.58 1.92 -2.67
CA GLU A 570 8.82 1.38 -4.01
C GLU A 570 8.77 -0.16 -4.00
N ASP A 571 9.84 -0.84 -4.39
CA ASP A 571 9.98 -2.30 -4.43
C ASP A 571 10.52 -2.91 -3.12
N GLY A 572 10.68 -2.11 -2.06
CA GLY A 572 11.34 -2.54 -0.83
C GLY A 572 10.87 -1.84 0.45
N LYS A 573 11.77 -1.78 1.45
CA LYS A 573 11.48 -1.23 2.78
C LYS A 573 12.33 0.00 3.09
N PHE A 574 11.71 0.99 3.73
CA PHE A 574 12.36 2.16 4.32
C PHE A 574 13.60 1.74 5.13
N SER A 575 14.72 2.44 4.96
CA SER A 575 15.99 2.07 5.60
C SER A 575 16.89 3.28 5.81
N LYS A 576 16.90 3.81 7.03
CA LYS A 576 17.67 5.02 7.41
C LYS A 576 19.19 4.82 7.29
N SER A 577 19.69 3.59 7.49
CA SER A 577 21.11 3.23 7.29
C SER A 577 21.52 3.25 5.82
N ARG A 578 20.69 2.65 4.93
CA ARG A 578 20.92 2.65 3.46
C ARG A 578 20.54 3.97 2.78
N GLY A 579 19.76 4.83 3.45
CA GLY A 579 19.21 6.06 2.88
C GLY A 579 18.04 5.84 1.91
N VAL A 580 17.32 4.71 2.05
CA VAL A 580 16.19 4.34 1.18
C VAL A 580 14.89 4.82 1.82
N GLY A 581 14.06 5.50 1.04
CA GLY A 581 12.78 6.05 1.48
C GLY A 581 12.86 7.49 1.98
N VAL A 582 11.69 8.14 2.01
CA VAL A 582 11.52 9.52 2.51
C VAL A 582 11.25 9.46 4.01
N PHE A 583 11.99 10.24 4.80
CA PHE A 583 11.76 10.39 6.23
C PHE A 583 11.06 11.72 6.54
N GLY A 584 10.33 11.81 7.66
CA GLY A 584 9.47 12.96 7.98
C GLY A 584 10.22 14.29 8.11
N ASP A 585 11.47 14.24 8.55
CA ASP A 585 12.40 15.38 8.59
C ASP A 585 12.75 15.92 7.20
N GLN A 586 12.68 15.07 6.16
CA GLN A 586 13.03 15.38 4.78
C GLN A 586 11.81 15.74 3.92
N ALA A 587 10.61 15.27 4.30
CA ALA A 587 9.36 15.48 3.53
C ALA A 587 9.02 16.97 3.35
N LYS A 588 9.44 17.82 4.29
CA LYS A 588 9.28 19.27 4.22
C LYS A 588 10.19 19.97 3.20
N ASP A 589 11.36 19.41 2.92
CA ASP A 589 12.39 20.06 2.09
C ASP A 589 12.26 19.75 0.59
N VAL A 590 11.44 18.76 0.21
CA VAL A 590 11.30 18.32 -1.20
C VAL A 590 10.48 19.28 -2.09
N GLY A 591 9.75 20.22 -1.49
CA GLY A 591 8.85 21.16 -2.17
C GLY A 591 7.43 20.65 -2.43
N ILE A 592 7.04 19.48 -1.90
CA ILE A 592 5.67 18.95 -1.98
C ILE A 592 4.93 19.30 -0.67
N PRO A 593 3.78 20.02 -0.71
CA PRO A 593 3.05 20.40 0.49
C PRO A 593 2.56 19.20 1.32
N ALA A 594 2.56 19.34 2.65
CA ALA A 594 2.10 18.31 3.60
C ALA A 594 0.72 17.73 3.24
N ASP A 595 -0.23 18.57 2.81
CA ASP A 595 -1.57 18.14 2.41
C ASP A 595 -1.57 17.13 1.25
N ILE A 596 -0.63 17.24 0.29
CA ILE A 596 -0.49 16.29 -0.82
C ILE A 596 0.04 14.94 -0.32
N TRP A 597 0.97 14.95 0.63
CA TRP A 597 1.42 13.74 1.33
C TRP A 597 0.28 13.09 2.12
N ARG A 598 -0.49 13.89 2.88
CA ARG A 598 -1.66 13.41 3.64
C ARG A 598 -2.68 12.74 2.73
N PHE A 599 -3.05 13.38 1.62
CA PHE A 599 -3.95 12.81 0.62
C PHE A 599 -3.43 11.46 0.13
N TYR A 600 -2.18 11.41 -0.36
CA TYR A 600 -1.66 10.20 -0.99
C TYR A 600 -1.52 9.03 0.00
N LEU A 601 -0.98 9.28 1.19
CA LEU A 601 -0.79 8.26 2.22
C LEU A 601 -2.12 7.73 2.80
N LEU A 602 -3.21 8.50 2.74
CA LEU A 602 -4.56 8.01 3.05
C LEU A 602 -5.17 7.24 1.87
N TYR A 603 -4.98 7.71 0.63
CA TYR A 603 -5.44 7.01 -0.59
C TYR A 603 -4.74 5.65 -0.79
N THR A 604 -3.52 5.49 -0.28
CA THR A 604 -2.75 4.23 -0.28
C THR A 604 -2.61 3.59 1.12
N ARG A 605 -3.50 3.93 2.07
CA ARG A 605 -3.41 3.41 3.45
C ARG A 605 -3.44 1.86 3.48
N PRO A 606 -2.48 1.21 4.17
CA PRO A 606 -2.43 -0.25 4.30
C PRO A 606 -3.44 -0.75 5.35
N GLU A 607 -4.71 -0.83 4.97
CA GLU A 607 -5.83 -1.19 5.87
C GLU A 607 -6.05 -2.71 5.97
N THR A 608 -6.03 -3.42 4.84
CA THR A 608 -6.27 -4.88 4.75
C THR A 608 -5.03 -5.68 4.37
N GLN A 609 -4.06 -5.05 3.70
CA GLN A 609 -2.82 -5.64 3.22
C GLN A 609 -1.71 -4.59 3.22
N ASP A 610 -0.45 -5.03 3.25
CA ASP A 610 0.71 -4.18 3.01
C ASP A 610 0.52 -3.37 1.70
N SER A 611 0.89 -2.10 1.72
CA SER A 611 0.81 -1.19 0.56
C SER A 611 2.16 -0.55 0.28
N ALA A 612 2.39 -0.01 -0.91
CA ALA A 612 3.66 0.61 -1.29
C ALA A 612 3.48 2.10 -1.65
N PHE A 613 4.33 2.95 -1.09
CA PHE A 613 4.52 4.31 -1.61
C PHE A 613 5.32 4.23 -2.91
N CYS A 614 4.80 4.78 -4.02
CA CYS A 614 5.56 4.88 -5.27
C CYS A 614 5.40 6.26 -5.94
N TRP A 615 6.54 6.85 -6.31
CA TRP A 615 6.63 8.25 -6.77
C TRP A 615 5.80 8.55 -8.02
N SER A 616 5.72 7.60 -8.94
CA SER A 616 4.93 7.70 -10.18
C SER A 616 3.42 7.71 -9.92
N ASP A 617 2.94 7.00 -8.90
CA ASP A 617 1.52 6.97 -8.53
C ASP A 617 1.14 8.18 -7.66
N LEU A 618 2.02 8.67 -6.78
CA LEU A 618 1.86 9.98 -6.13
C LEU A 618 1.62 11.09 -7.17
N MET A 619 2.45 11.14 -8.21
CA MET A 619 2.29 12.07 -9.33
C MET A 619 0.97 11.86 -10.06
N LEU A 620 0.63 10.60 -10.40
CA LEU A 620 -0.58 10.25 -11.12
C LEU A 620 -1.83 10.69 -10.35
N LYS A 621 -1.94 10.36 -9.05
CA LYS A 621 -3.11 10.65 -8.21
C LYS A 621 -3.23 12.12 -7.82
N ASN A 622 -2.11 12.84 -7.65
CA ASN A 622 -2.16 14.29 -7.57
C ASN A 622 -2.76 14.89 -8.86
N ASN A 623 -2.31 14.43 -10.02
CA ASN A 623 -2.70 15.00 -11.29
C ASN A 623 -4.13 14.57 -11.72
N SER A 624 -4.57 13.34 -11.41
CA SER A 624 -5.94 12.87 -11.70
C SER A 624 -6.97 13.30 -10.66
N GLU A 625 -6.77 12.95 -9.39
CA GLU A 625 -7.80 13.10 -8.35
C GLU A 625 -7.82 14.49 -7.72
N LEU A 626 -6.65 15.07 -7.43
CA LEU A 626 -6.59 16.41 -6.85
C LEU A 626 -6.75 17.48 -7.95
N LEU A 627 -5.87 17.53 -8.94
CA LEU A 627 -5.88 18.60 -9.94
C LEU A 627 -7.08 18.49 -10.90
N ASN A 628 -7.22 17.38 -11.62
CA ASN A 628 -8.20 17.26 -12.71
C ASN A 628 -9.63 16.93 -12.25
N ASN A 629 -9.82 16.40 -11.03
CA ASN A 629 -11.12 16.10 -10.45
C ASN A 629 -11.52 17.12 -9.36
N LEU A 630 -11.04 16.98 -8.12
CA LEU A 630 -11.49 17.78 -6.97
C LEU A 630 -11.24 19.29 -7.16
N GLY A 631 -10.03 19.66 -7.55
CA GLY A 631 -9.62 21.02 -7.82
C GLY A 631 -10.35 21.61 -9.02
N ASN A 632 -10.46 20.86 -10.12
CA ASN A 632 -11.20 21.29 -11.30
C ASN A 632 -12.67 21.60 -10.98
N PHE A 633 -13.35 20.77 -10.19
CA PHE A 633 -14.73 21.03 -9.75
C PHE A 633 -14.84 22.35 -9.00
N ILE A 634 -14.07 22.51 -7.92
CA ILE A 634 -14.15 23.69 -7.05
C ILE A 634 -13.70 24.96 -7.79
N ASN A 635 -12.59 24.90 -8.52
CA ASN A 635 -12.08 26.02 -9.31
C ASN A 635 -13.12 26.47 -10.36
N ARG A 636 -13.81 25.54 -11.03
CA ARG A 636 -14.84 25.86 -12.03
C ARG A 636 -16.06 26.53 -11.39
N CYS A 637 -16.57 26.02 -10.27
CA CYS A 637 -17.68 26.68 -9.54
C CYS A 637 -17.31 28.11 -9.13
N LEU A 638 -16.18 28.28 -8.43
CA LEU A 638 -15.75 29.58 -7.92
C LEU A 638 -15.44 30.58 -9.03
N THR A 639 -14.75 30.15 -10.09
CA THR A 639 -14.41 31.01 -11.24
C THR A 639 -15.64 31.37 -12.06
N PHE A 640 -16.58 30.44 -12.25
CA PHE A 640 -17.84 30.74 -12.94
C PHE A 640 -18.67 31.76 -12.17
N LEU A 641 -18.79 31.60 -10.84
CA LEU A 641 -19.51 32.56 -9.99
C LEU A 641 -18.84 33.94 -9.99
N SER A 642 -17.51 33.99 -9.82
CA SER A 642 -16.75 35.24 -9.79
C SER A 642 -16.74 35.99 -11.13
N ASN A 643 -16.86 35.29 -12.26
CA ASN A 643 -16.74 35.91 -13.59
C ASN A 643 -18.09 36.34 -14.20
N ASN A 644 -19.22 35.82 -13.71
CA ASN A 644 -20.54 36.05 -14.32
C ASN A 644 -21.60 36.58 -13.33
N PHE A 645 -21.36 36.51 -12.02
CA PHE A 645 -22.29 36.97 -10.97
C PHE A 645 -21.61 37.87 -9.91
N ASP A 646 -20.48 38.51 -10.26
CA ASP A 646 -19.66 39.34 -9.36
C ASP A 646 -19.26 38.67 -8.03
N GLY A 647 -19.20 37.33 -8.01
CA GLY A 647 -18.94 36.52 -6.83
C GLY A 647 -20.11 36.43 -5.84
N VAL A 648 -21.33 36.76 -6.26
CA VAL A 648 -22.56 36.64 -5.45
C VAL A 648 -23.34 35.41 -5.90
N ILE A 649 -23.81 34.59 -4.95
CA ILE A 649 -24.65 33.41 -5.24
C ILE A 649 -26.02 33.88 -5.74
N PRO A 650 -26.51 33.41 -6.90
CA PRO A 650 -27.84 33.76 -7.43
C PRO A 650 -28.96 33.04 -6.65
N GLU A 651 -30.21 33.28 -7.05
CA GLU A 651 -31.32 32.38 -6.70
C GLU A 651 -31.13 31.00 -7.36
N MET A 652 -31.74 29.95 -6.80
CA MET A 652 -31.40 28.57 -7.15
C MET A 652 -32.67 27.69 -7.23
N ASN A 653 -33.12 27.42 -8.46
CA ASN A 653 -34.45 26.95 -8.83
C ASN A 653 -34.46 25.43 -9.16
N LEU A 654 -33.98 24.62 -8.22
CA LEU A 654 -33.56 23.23 -8.46
C LEU A 654 -34.55 22.37 -9.27
N ASN A 655 -34.09 21.92 -10.43
CA ASN A 655 -34.71 20.89 -11.26
C ASN A 655 -34.43 19.46 -10.70
N GLU A 656 -34.99 18.42 -11.34
CA GLU A 656 -34.86 17.04 -10.87
C GLU A 656 -33.41 16.50 -10.94
N ASP A 657 -32.60 16.88 -11.93
CA ASP A 657 -31.19 16.47 -12.01
C ASP A 657 -30.36 17.05 -10.85
N ASP A 658 -30.64 18.29 -10.44
CA ASP A 658 -30.02 18.91 -9.27
C ASP A 658 -30.48 18.25 -7.96
N LYS A 659 -31.77 17.89 -7.83
CA LYS A 659 -32.28 17.13 -6.66
C LYS A 659 -31.64 15.74 -6.57
N LEU A 660 -31.50 15.04 -7.70
CA LEU A 660 -30.77 13.77 -7.78
C LEU A 660 -29.28 13.95 -7.43
N PHE A 661 -28.66 15.07 -7.79
CA PHE A 661 -27.29 15.39 -7.37
C PHE A 661 -27.18 15.63 -5.86
N LEU A 662 -28.16 16.28 -5.22
CA LEU A 662 -28.20 16.41 -3.75
C LEU A 662 -28.39 15.05 -3.06
N ALA A 663 -29.26 14.19 -3.59
CA ALA A 663 -29.46 12.83 -3.09
C ALA A 663 -28.16 12.00 -3.20
N PHE A 664 -27.49 12.01 -4.36
CA PHE A 664 -26.18 11.38 -4.56
C PHE A 664 -25.11 11.92 -3.60
N THR A 665 -25.04 13.25 -3.43
CA THR A 665 -24.07 13.87 -2.53
C THR A 665 -24.35 13.51 -1.07
N THR A 666 -25.63 13.36 -0.69
CA THR A 666 -26.04 12.89 0.64
C THR A 666 -25.75 11.41 0.85
N HIS A 667 -25.90 10.57 -0.17
CA HIS A 667 -25.52 9.17 -0.12
C HIS A 667 -24.00 8.99 0.09
N GLN A 668 -23.18 9.65 -0.73
CA GLN A 668 -21.71 9.63 -0.58
C GLN A 668 -21.24 10.31 0.71
N LEU A 669 -21.99 11.28 1.26
CA LEU A 669 -21.75 11.82 2.61
C LEU A 669 -22.01 10.78 3.71
N ASN A 670 -23.07 9.98 3.59
CA ASN A 670 -23.31 8.89 4.55
C ASN A 670 -22.28 7.76 4.37
N GLY A 671 -21.88 7.41 3.14
CA GLY A 671 -20.76 6.49 2.88
C GLY A 671 -19.43 6.98 3.47
N TYR A 672 -19.14 8.28 3.36
CA TYR A 672 -18.01 8.94 4.04
C TYR A 672 -18.10 8.78 5.57
N LEU A 673 -19.28 9.00 6.17
CA LEU A 673 -19.49 8.90 7.61
C LEU A 673 -19.34 7.46 8.11
N ASP A 674 -19.99 6.49 7.45
CA ASP A 674 -19.97 5.07 7.82
C ASP A 674 -18.59 4.43 7.62
N ALA A 675 -17.83 4.89 6.60
CA ALA A 675 -16.43 4.52 6.40
C ALA A 675 -15.52 5.16 7.45
N LEU A 676 -15.76 6.41 7.87
CA LEU A 676 -15.05 7.01 8.99
C LEU A 676 -15.35 6.28 10.31
N GLU A 677 -16.60 6.01 10.67
CA GLU A 677 -16.99 5.21 11.85
C GLU A 677 -16.12 3.96 11.99
N ARG A 678 -16.04 3.19 10.90
CA ARG A 678 -15.34 1.91 10.81
C ARG A 678 -13.82 2.04 10.61
N ALA A 679 -13.28 3.25 10.77
CA ALA A 679 -11.87 3.62 10.58
C ALA A 679 -11.28 3.23 9.20
N ARG A 680 -12.12 3.16 8.16
CA ARG A 680 -11.78 2.85 6.75
C ARG A 680 -11.44 4.12 5.98
N LEU A 681 -10.40 4.81 6.40
CA LEU A 681 -10.01 6.13 5.88
C LEU A 681 -9.77 6.12 4.37
N ARG A 682 -9.31 4.99 3.80
CA ARG A 682 -9.10 4.82 2.36
C ARG A 682 -10.41 4.81 1.56
N GLU A 683 -11.44 4.15 2.07
CA GLU A 683 -12.79 4.16 1.50
C GLU A 683 -13.43 5.55 1.67
N ALA A 684 -13.28 6.13 2.86
CA ALA A 684 -13.83 7.43 3.18
C ALA A 684 -13.25 8.56 2.29
N VAL A 685 -11.95 8.52 1.94
CA VAL A 685 -11.33 9.45 0.96
C VAL A 685 -11.95 9.34 -0.44
N ARG A 686 -12.31 8.13 -0.89
CA ARG A 686 -12.92 7.94 -2.22
C ARG A 686 -14.26 8.66 -2.33
N ASN A 687 -15.13 8.53 -1.32
CA ASN A 687 -16.44 9.17 -1.28
C ASN A 687 -16.41 10.69 -1.65
N ILE A 688 -15.41 11.44 -1.16
CA ILE A 688 -15.26 12.86 -1.52
C ILE A 688 -14.79 13.08 -2.96
N LEU A 689 -13.90 12.23 -3.49
CA LEU A 689 -13.50 12.28 -4.90
C LEU A 689 -14.65 11.93 -5.85
N ASN A 690 -15.60 11.11 -5.39
CA ASN A 690 -16.77 10.68 -6.15
C ASN A 690 -17.81 11.82 -6.24
N ILE A 691 -18.04 12.54 -5.13
CA ILE A 691 -18.82 13.79 -5.10
C ILE A 691 -18.27 14.79 -6.12
N SER A 692 -16.96 15.05 -6.14
CA SER A 692 -16.38 15.98 -7.13
C SER A 692 -16.39 15.43 -8.56
N ARG A 693 -16.38 14.11 -8.76
CA ARG A 693 -16.49 13.48 -10.09
C ARG A 693 -17.89 13.69 -10.68
N ARG A 694 -18.93 13.41 -9.90
CA ARG A 694 -20.33 13.67 -10.28
C ARG A 694 -20.59 15.18 -10.44
N GLY A 695 -20.01 16.02 -9.58
CA GLY A 695 -20.09 17.48 -9.71
C GLY A 695 -19.44 18.01 -11.00
N ASN A 696 -18.27 17.47 -11.39
CA ASN A 696 -17.66 17.76 -12.69
C ASN A 696 -18.55 17.34 -13.87
N GLN A 697 -19.22 16.18 -13.77
CA GLN A 697 -20.15 15.69 -14.79
C GLN A 697 -21.38 16.58 -14.93
N LEU A 698 -22.00 17.01 -13.82
CA LEU A 698 -23.14 17.94 -13.80
C LEU A 698 -22.79 19.27 -14.48
N ILE A 699 -21.63 19.86 -14.13
CA ILE A 699 -21.11 21.08 -14.78
C ILE A 699 -20.86 20.84 -16.28
N GLN A 700 -20.38 19.64 -16.66
CA GLN A 700 -20.05 19.34 -18.05
C GLN A 700 -21.30 19.12 -18.93
N ASN A 701 -22.34 18.49 -18.38
CA ASN A 701 -23.62 18.29 -19.03
C ASN A 701 -24.38 19.61 -19.18
N ASN A 702 -24.49 20.37 -18.09
CA ASN A 702 -25.33 21.57 -18.00
C ASN A 702 -24.61 22.85 -18.48
N LYS A 703 -23.44 22.69 -19.13
CA LYS A 703 -22.64 23.68 -19.91
C LYS A 703 -22.86 25.16 -19.51
N PRO A 704 -22.61 25.56 -18.25
CA PRO A 704 -22.98 26.89 -17.76
C PRO A 704 -22.33 28.05 -18.53
N TRP A 705 -21.11 27.88 -19.05
CA TRP A 705 -20.41 28.86 -19.90
C TRP A 705 -21.00 29.03 -21.32
N VAL A 706 -21.94 28.18 -21.71
CA VAL A 706 -22.77 28.30 -22.92
C VAL A 706 -24.15 28.86 -22.55
N LEU A 707 -24.78 28.31 -21.51
CA LEU A 707 -26.12 28.73 -21.09
C LEU A 707 -26.17 30.21 -20.68
N ILE A 708 -25.13 30.74 -20.02
CA ILE A 708 -25.05 32.16 -19.63
C ILE A 708 -24.91 33.16 -20.80
N LYS A 709 -25.05 32.67 -22.05
CA LYS A 709 -25.14 33.48 -23.27
C LYS A 709 -26.56 33.45 -23.88
N GLY A 710 -27.52 32.90 -23.14
CA GLY A 710 -28.97 33.09 -23.26
C GLY A 710 -29.58 33.24 -21.86
N ASP A 711 -30.90 33.22 -21.75
CA ASP A 711 -31.61 33.28 -20.47
C ASP A 711 -31.42 31.96 -19.68
N ALA A 712 -31.10 32.00 -18.38
CA ALA A 712 -30.43 30.87 -17.69
C ALA A 712 -30.59 30.76 -16.15
N ASP A 713 -30.26 29.55 -15.65
CA ASP A 713 -29.94 29.08 -14.26
C ASP A 713 -29.24 27.67 -14.36
N ASP A 714 -29.02 26.82 -13.34
CA ASP A 714 -28.70 26.96 -11.90
C ASP A 714 -27.17 26.76 -11.65
N LYS A 715 -26.73 26.47 -10.39
CA LYS A 715 -25.69 25.44 -9.99
C LYS A 715 -25.29 25.50 -8.48
N PHE A 716 -24.61 24.47 -7.94
CA PHE A 716 -24.21 24.31 -6.50
C PHE A 716 -22.83 23.59 -6.23
N ALA A 717 -22.40 23.35 -4.96
CA ALA A 717 -21.06 22.81 -4.57
C ALA A 717 -20.93 22.05 -3.19
N GLY A 718 -19.77 21.41 -2.90
CA GLY A 718 -19.48 20.57 -1.69
C GLY A 718 -17.97 20.40 -1.31
N ARG A 719 -17.62 19.74 -0.16
CA ARG A 719 -16.31 19.84 0.58
C ARG A 719 -15.85 18.51 1.30
N PRO A 720 -14.91 18.45 2.31
CA PRO A 720 -13.42 18.39 2.20
C PRO A 720 -12.67 17.27 3.03
N TYR A 721 -11.34 17.06 2.85
CA TYR A 721 -10.49 16.10 3.62
C TYR A 721 -9.15 16.63 4.23
N MET A 722 -8.67 17.77 3.73
CA MET A 722 -7.25 18.18 3.76
C MET A 722 -7.14 19.48 4.59
N PRO A 723 -6.50 19.54 5.78
CA PRO A 723 -6.74 20.63 6.72
C PRO A 723 -6.39 22.04 6.21
N LYS A 724 -5.20 22.26 5.66
CA LYS A 724 -4.84 23.56 5.06
C LYS A 724 -5.71 23.90 3.87
N MET A 725 -5.95 22.95 2.96
CA MET A 725 -6.85 23.16 1.82
C MET A 725 -8.30 23.42 2.25
N SER A 726 -8.73 22.85 3.38
CA SER A 726 -10.05 23.09 3.97
C SER A 726 -10.18 24.51 4.51
N ARG A 727 -9.09 25.16 4.94
CA ARG A 727 -9.08 26.60 5.25
C ARG A 727 -9.06 27.43 3.97
N THR A 728 -8.18 27.11 3.01
CA THR A 728 -8.09 27.79 1.70
C THR A 728 -9.45 27.90 0.98
N ILE A 729 -10.25 26.82 0.90
CA ILE A 729 -11.55 26.88 0.23
C ILE A 729 -12.61 27.59 1.10
N GLN A 730 -12.51 27.52 2.44
CA GLN A 730 -13.39 28.30 3.34
C GLN A 730 -13.19 29.80 3.15
N GLU A 731 -11.92 30.24 3.07
CA GLU A 731 -11.53 31.62 2.77
C GLU A 731 -12.03 32.06 1.38
N GLN A 732 -11.84 31.23 0.34
CA GLN A 732 -12.35 31.52 -1.00
C GLN A 732 -13.89 31.56 -1.08
N LEU A 733 -14.61 30.79 -0.27
CA LEU A 733 -16.07 30.82 -0.20
C LEU A 733 -16.61 31.92 0.72
N ALA A 734 -15.76 32.61 1.49
CA ALA A 734 -16.16 33.42 2.65
C ALA A 734 -17.15 32.68 3.58
N ALA A 735 -16.90 31.38 3.80
CA ALA A 735 -17.89 30.46 4.37
C ALA A 735 -18.21 30.76 5.85
N PRO A 736 -19.49 30.68 6.26
CA PRO A 736 -19.91 30.93 7.64
C PRO A 736 -19.40 29.84 8.61
N VAL A 737 -19.33 30.18 9.90
CA VAL A 737 -18.71 29.31 10.95
C VAL A 737 -19.49 28.00 11.12
N GLU A 738 -20.78 28.03 10.83
CA GLU A 738 -21.73 26.92 10.79
C GLU A 738 -21.26 25.78 9.86
N CYS A 739 -20.46 26.08 8.82
CA CYS A 739 -19.87 25.08 7.91
C CYS A 739 -18.84 24.15 8.58
N ASN A 740 -18.48 24.37 9.85
CA ASN A 740 -17.51 23.56 10.60
C ASN A 740 -18.16 22.37 11.35
N VAL A 741 -19.42 22.04 11.05
CA VAL A 741 -20.12 20.85 11.59
C VAL A 741 -20.69 20.02 10.44
N LEU A 742 -20.35 18.73 10.36
CA LEU A 742 -21.04 17.83 9.44
C LEU A 742 -22.39 17.38 10.00
N LEU A 743 -23.38 17.40 9.13
CA LEU A 743 -24.68 16.77 9.33
C LEU A 743 -24.70 15.43 8.58
N THR A 744 -25.76 14.64 8.76
CA THR A 744 -26.03 13.41 8.01
C THR A 744 -26.78 13.64 6.68
N SER A 745 -27.15 14.89 6.42
CA SER A 745 -27.83 15.35 5.19
C SER A 745 -27.15 16.61 4.68
N ILE A 746 -27.16 16.81 3.36
CA ILE A 746 -26.59 18.00 2.72
C ILE A 746 -27.56 19.19 2.90
N VAL A 747 -27.06 20.34 3.34
CA VAL A 747 -27.85 21.56 3.60
C VAL A 747 -27.27 22.79 2.90
N CYS A 748 -28.11 23.76 2.55
CA CYS A 748 -27.68 24.99 1.91
C CYS A 748 -26.97 25.90 2.92
N TYR A 749 -25.64 25.80 3.00
CA TYR A 749 -24.80 26.65 3.86
C TYR A 749 -24.52 28.05 3.30
N LEU A 750 -24.71 28.24 1.99
CA LEU A 750 -24.37 29.47 1.27
C LEU A 750 -25.59 29.89 0.44
N PRO A 751 -26.50 30.71 1.01
CA PRO A 751 -27.76 31.06 0.36
C PRO A 751 -27.58 32.06 -0.79
N ALA A 752 -28.65 32.29 -1.54
CA ALA A 752 -28.74 33.40 -2.50
C ALA A 752 -28.36 34.73 -1.84
N GLY A 753 -27.65 35.59 -2.58
CA GLY A 753 -27.10 36.85 -2.07
C GLY A 753 -25.79 36.72 -1.26
N HIS A 754 -25.35 35.51 -0.89
CA HIS A 754 -24.05 35.33 -0.24
C HIS A 754 -22.90 35.69 -1.18
N LYS A 755 -21.89 36.42 -0.70
CA LYS A 755 -20.73 36.85 -1.49
C LYS A 755 -19.46 36.08 -1.14
N ILE A 756 -18.88 35.40 -2.13
CA ILE A 756 -17.64 34.64 -1.99
C ILE A 756 -16.40 35.57 -2.00
N GLY A 757 -15.27 35.01 -1.58
CA GLY A 757 -13.95 35.61 -1.74
C GLY A 757 -13.37 35.45 -3.16
N LYS A 758 -12.09 35.78 -3.33
CA LYS A 758 -11.42 35.70 -4.63
C LYS A 758 -11.00 34.26 -4.96
N PRO A 759 -11.41 33.68 -6.11
CA PRO A 759 -10.95 32.35 -6.52
C PRO A 759 -9.43 32.29 -6.77
N VAL A 760 -8.77 31.22 -6.31
CA VAL A 760 -7.38 30.88 -6.65
C VAL A 760 -7.19 29.35 -6.81
N PRO A 761 -6.38 28.88 -7.77
CA PRO A 761 -6.18 27.44 -8.01
C PRO A 761 -5.66 26.69 -6.78
N LEU A 762 -6.38 25.64 -6.39
CA LEU A 762 -6.09 24.85 -5.18
C LEU A 762 -4.84 23.97 -5.27
N PHE A 763 -4.60 23.33 -6.42
CA PHE A 763 -3.55 22.33 -6.60
C PHE A 763 -2.62 22.72 -7.75
N GLN A 764 -1.37 22.23 -7.67
CA GLN A 764 -0.38 22.34 -8.74
C GLN A 764 -0.11 20.96 -9.33
N LYS A 765 0.29 20.93 -10.61
CA LYS A 765 0.69 19.72 -11.31
C LYS A 765 2.06 19.25 -10.79
N LEU A 766 2.18 17.97 -10.45
CA LEU A 766 3.47 17.34 -10.22
C LEU A 766 4.07 16.94 -11.57
N GLU A 767 5.27 17.44 -11.85
CA GLU A 767 5.96 17.24 -13.13
C GLU A 767 6.88 16.01 -13.12
N ILE A 768 6.90 15.27 -14.23
CA ILE A 768 7.59 13.98 -14.37
C ILE A 768 9.07 14.09 -13.97
N GLN A 769 9.79 15.07 -14.54
CA GLN A 769 11.21 15.29 -14.24
C GLN A 769 11.46 15.48 -12.75
N ARG A 770 10.62 16.29 -12.07
CA ARG A 770 10.78 16.56 -10.63
C ARG A 770 10.53 15.30 -9.79
N ILE A 771 9.62 14.45 -10.23
CA ILE A 771 9.29 13.19 -9.58
C ILE A 771 10.40 12.14 -9.80
N GLU A 772 11.04 12.13 -10.96
CA GLU A 772 12.22 11.30 -11.24
C GLU A 772 13.46 11.76 -10.44
N GLU A 773 13.70 13.06 -10.32
CA GLU A 773 14.72 13.65 -9.44
C GLU A 773 14.54 13.17 -7.99
N LEU A 774 13.32 13.30 -7.46
CA LEU A 774 13.00 12.89 -6.08
C LEU A 774 13.11 11.37 -5.91
N LYS A 775 12.61 10.58 -6.86
CA LYS A 775 12.76 9.11 -6.83
C LYS A 775 14.24 8.71 -6.77
N LYS A 776 15.11 9.36 -7.55
CA LYS A 776 16.56 9.14 -7.52
C LYS A 776 17.20 9.59 -6.19
N GLN A 777 16.76 10.72 -5.63
CA GLN A 777 17.25 11.24 -4.33
C GLN A 777 17.01 10.26 -3.18
N PHE A 778 15.86 9.58 -3.15
CA PHE A 778 15.45 8.67 -2.06
C PHE A 778 15.61 7.18 -2.39
N ALA A 779 16.34 6.83 -3.46
CA ALA A 779 16.65 5.45 -3.87
C ALA A 779 17.79 4.80 -3.05
N GLY A 780 18.43 5.54 -2.14
CA GLY A 780 19.52 5.03 -1.29
C GLY A 780 20.93 5.16 -1.87
N LYS A 781 21.92 5.07 -0.97
CA LYS A 781 23.35 5.36 -1.24
C LYS A 781 24.01 4.42 -2.26
N SER A 782 23.37 3.31 -2.61
CA SER A 782 23.80 2.39 -3.67
C SER A 782 23.48 2.91 -5.08
N ALA A 783 22.45 3.74 -5.25
CA ALA A 783 22.02 4.26 -6.56
C ALA A 783 22.95 5.35 -7.14
N SER A 784 23.92 5.84 -6.36
CA SER A 784 24.91 6.84 -6.80
C SER A 784 26.24 6.22 -7.27
N ARG A 785 26.35 4.90 -7.37
CA ARG A 785 27.48 4.23 -8.03
C ARG A 785 27.09 3.81 -9.44
N GLU A 786 27.55 4.57 -10.43
CA GLU A 786 27.74 4.00 -11.77
C GLU A 786 28.69 2.80 -11.66
N THR A 787 28.45 1.77 -12.47
CA THR A 787 29.12 0.46 -12.35
C THR A 787 30.50 0.44 -12.99
N THR A 788 31.44 1.23 -12.44
CA THR A 788 32.88 0.99 -12.66
C THR A 788 33.24 -0.41 -12.13
N PRO A 789 33.75 -1.34 -12.96
CA PRO A 789 34.14 -2.66 -12.49
C PRO A 789 35.32 -2.56 -11.50
N PRO A 790 35.43 -3.49 -10.52
CA PRO A 790 36.45 -3.42 -9.49
C PRO A 790 37.86 -3.58 -10.09
N VAL A 791 38.75 -2.64 -9.77
CA VAL A 791 40.17 -2.71 -10.11
C VAL A 791 40.83 -3.83 -9.28
N PRO A 792 41.56 -4.79 -9.90
CA PRO A 792 42.29 -5.82 -9.16
C PRO A 792 43.42 -5.22 -8.30
N PRO A 793 43.77 -5.83 -7.15
CA PRO A 793 44.82 -5.31 -6.28
C PRO A 793 46.19 -5.30 -6.97
N GLU A 794 46.95 -4.21 -6.77
CA GLU A 794 48.21 -3.96 -7.46
C GLU A 794 49.29 -5.02 -7.18
N ARG A 795 49.86 -5.58 -8.24
CA ARG A 795 51.18 -6.25 -8.17
C ARG A 795 52.26 -5.25 -8.59
N LYS A 796 53.13 -4.89 -7.63
CA LYS A 796 54.31 -4.06 -7.89
C LYS A 796 55.25 -4.74 -8.90
N ILE A 797 55.45 -4.09 -10.04
CA ILE A 797 56.64 -4.24 -10.90
C ILE A 797 57.13 -2.82 -11.18
N ALA A 798 58.45 -2.63 -11.23
CA ALA A 798 59.07 -1.31 -11.16
C ALA A 798 59.79 -0.89 -12.45
N ASN A 799 59.91 0.45 -12.59
CA ASN A 799 60.89 1.20 -13.38
C ASN A 799 60.77 1.29 -14.91
N SER A 800 61.23 2.45 -15.40
CA SER A 800 61.81 2.73 -16.74
C SER A 800 60.82 2.96 -17.91
N ILE A 801 61.02 3.92 -18.86
CA ILE A 801 61.87 5.15 -18.91
C ILE A 801 61.48 6.00 -20.14
N ILE A 802 61.71 7.33 -20.13
CA ILE A 802 61.88 8.29 -21.28
C ILE A 802 60.77 8.30 -22.38
N GLN A 803 59.95 9.35 -22.52
CA GLN A 803 60.20 10.68 -23.17
C GLN A 803 60.09 10.72 -24.71
N ASP A 804 59.47 11.82 -25.17
CA ASP A 804 59.61 12.54 -26.45
C ASP A 804 59.43 11.84 -27.82
N GLY A 805 58.64 12.52 -28.68
CA GLY A 805 59.08 12.76 -30.06
C GLY A 805 58.27 12.17 -31.22
N HIS A 806 57.54 13.07 -31.91
CA HIS A 806 57.14 12.99 -33.32
C HIS A 806 56.16 11.91 -33.83
N ILE A 807 55.10 12.42 -34.46
CA ILE A 807 54.14 11.72 -35.30
C ILE A 807 54.80 11.27 -36.61
N LEU A 808 54.54 10.04 -37.05
CA LEU A 808 54.45 9.74 -38.49
C LEU A 808 53.42 8.64 -38.78
N ASN A 809 52.60 8.89 -39.79
CA ASN A 809 51.37 8.17 -40.13
C ASN A 809 51.59 6.69 -40.48
N CYS A 810 50.64 5.83 -40.09
CA CYS A 810 49.74 5.16 -41.07
C CYS A 810 48.67 4.29 -40.40
N VAL A 811 47.51 4.87 -40.11
CA VAL A 811 46.22 4.15 -40.04
C VAL A 811 45.21 4.99 -40.82
N GLN A 812 44.55 4.39 -41.82
CA GLN A 812 43.60 5.12 -42.66
C GLN A 812 42.38 5.53 -41.84
N LYS A 813 42.01 6.82 -41.90
CA LYS A 813 40.70 7.28 -41.42
C LYS A 813 39.62 6.79 -42.39
N LEU A 814 39.01 5.65 -42.07
CA LEU A 814 37.76 5.21 -42.66
C LEU A 814 36.70 6.30 -42.47
N SER A 815 35.91 6.57 -43.50
CA SER A 815 34.76 7.47 -43.43
C SER A 815 33.66 6.89 -42.52
N PRO A 816 32.68 7.71 -42.07
CA PRO A 816 31.58 7.23 -41.22
C PRO A 816 30.78 6.08 -41.83
N ASP A 817 30.67 6.01 -43.17
CA ASP A 817 29.91 4.96 -43.85
C ASP A 817 30.75 3.69 -44.08
N GLU A 818 32.03 3.81 -44.42
CA GLU A 818 32.96 2.66 -44.40
C GLU A 818 33.07 2.04 -43.00
N LEU A 819 33.03 2.86 -41.94
CA LEU A 819 32.96 2.38 -40.54
C LEU A 819 31.66 1.62 -40.25
N LYS A 820 30.49 2.11 -40.71
CA LYS A 820 29.21 1.40 -40.57
C LYS A 820 29.26 0.04 -41.30
N GLU A 821 29.81 0.01 -42.50
CA GLU A 821 29.93 -1.22 -43.30
C GLU A 821 30.93 -2.22 -42.68
N ALA A 822 32.07 -1.75 -42.17
CA ALA A 822 33.02 -2.55 -41.40
C ALA A 822 32.38 -3.12 -40.11
N ILE A 823 31.59 -2.32 -39.38
CA ILE A 823 30.82 -2.77 -38.21
C ILE A 823 29.77 -3.83 -38.59
N ALA A 824 29.10 -3.67 -39.73
CA ALA A 824 28.13 -4.65 -40.22
C ALA A 824 28.79 -5.98 -40.61
N SER A 825 29.91 -5.92 -41.34
CA SER A 825 30.70 -7.07 -41.77
C SER A 825 31.31 -7.83 -40.59
N GLN A 826 32.04 -7.14 -39.69
CA GLN A 826 32.58 -7.73 -38.46
C GLN A 826 31.46 -8.26 -37.55
N GLY A 827 30.30 -7.59 -37.53
CA GLY A 827 29.10 -8.03 -36.84
C GLY A 827 28.46 -9.30 -37.43
N ASN A 828 28.68 -9.59 -38.72
CA ASN A 828 28.29 -10.86 -39.35
C ASN A 828 29.28 -11.99 -38.98
N ILE A 829 30.59 -11.73 -39.00
CA ILE A 829 31.63 -12.70 -38.59
C ILE A 829 31.39 -13.19 -37.15
N VAL A 830 31.16 -12.27 -36.21
CA VAL A 830 30.82 -12.60 -34.82
C VAL A 830 29.54 -13.44 -34.71
N ARG A 831 28.51 -13.15 -35.53
CA ARG A 831 27.26 -13.94 -35.54
C ARG A 831 27.45 -15.33 -36.13
N GLN A 832 28.23 -15.48 -37.20
CA GLN A 832 28.54 -16.78 -37.80
C GLN A 832 29.34 -17.66 -36.81
N LEU A 833 30.41 -17.12 -36.21
CA LEU A 833 31.22 -17.84 -35.22
C LEU A 833 30.39 -18.30 -33.99
N LYS A 834 29.45 -17.47 -33.53
CA LYS A 834 28.51 -17.85 -32.46
C LYS A 834 27.50 -18.91 -32.92
N ALA A 835 26.98 -18.83 -34.15
CA ALA A 835 26.02 -19.79 -34.68
C ALA A 835 26.59 -21.20 -34.81
N VAL A 836 27.86 -21.34 -35.22
CA VAL A 836 28.54 -22.66 -35.29
C VAL A 836 29.20 -23.09 -33.97
N LYS A 837 28.90 -22.40 -32.85
CA LYS A 837 29.50 -22.65 -31.52
C LYS A 837 31.04 -22.73 -31.55
N GLY A 838 31.68 -21.80 -32.28
CA GLY A 838 33.14 -21.71 -32.38
C GLY A 838 33.83 -21.47 -31.04
N ASP A 839 35.16 -21.61 -31.03
CA ASP A 839 35.99 -21.36 -29.84
C ASP A 839 35.67 -20.00 -29.20
N LYS A 840 35.24 -20.04 -27.94
CA LYS A 840 34.86 -18.86 -27.15
C LYS A 840 35.96 -17.80 -27.17
N LYS A 841 37.23 -18.20 -27.12
CA LYS A 841 38.35 -17.25 -27.10
C LYS A 841 38.43 -16.44 -28.40
N LYS A 842 38.25 -17.10 -29.55
CA LYS A 842 38.16 -16.43 -30.86
C LYS A 842 36.90 -15.58 -31.00
N ILE A 843 35.76 -16.04 -30.47
CA ILE A 843 34.53 -15.24 -30.44
C ILE A 843 34.75 -13.94 -29.66
N ASP A 844 35.40 -14.01 -28.49
CA ASP A 844 35.65 -12.85 -27.64
C ASP A 844 36.69 -11.89 -28.30
N GLU A 845 37.70 -12.41 -29.01
CA GLU A 845 38.64 -11.63 -29.83
C GLU A 845 37.93 -10.88 -31.00
N GLU A 846 37.06 -11.55 -31.76
CA GLU A 846 36.30 -10.90 -32.85
C GLU A 846 35.23 -9.93 -32.34
N VAL A 847 34.67 -10.16 -31.15
CA VAL A 847 33.80 -9.20 -30.43
C VAL A 847 34.59 -7.96 -30.00
N ALA A 848 35.82 -8.11 -29.51
CA ALA A 848 36.65 -6.96 -29.13
C ALA A 848 36.94 -6.04 -30.33
N LYS A 849 37.22 -6.61 -31.51
CA LYS A 849 37.36 -5.85 -32.76
C LYS A 849 36.08 -5.10 -33.14
N LEU A 850 34.91 -5.77 -33.06
CA LEU A 850 33.60 -5.15 -33.32
C LEU A 850 33.31 -3.96 -32.39
N LEU A 851 33.64 -4.09 -31.10
CA LEU A 851 33.48 -3.03 -30.12
C LEU A 851 34.44 -1.85 -30.35
N ASN A 852 35.66 -2.10 -30.82
CA ASN A 852 36.61 -1.05 -31.19
C ASN A 852 36.11 -0.23 -32.38
N LEU A 853 35.66 -0.89 -33.46
CA LEU A 853 35.07 -0.20 -34.62
C LEU A 853 33.85 0.66 -34.23
N LYS A 854 32.96 0.15 -33.36
CA LYS A 854 31.82 0.91 -32.84
C LYS A 854 32.23 2.16 -32.04
N ARG A 855 33.29 2.08 -31.23
CA ARG A 855 33.85 3.25 -30.52
C ARG A 855 34.44 4.27 -31.48
N GLN A 856 35.11 3.84 -32.54
CA GLN A 856 35.66 4.75 -33.55
C GLN A 856 34.56 5.53 -34.27
N LEU A 857 33.42 4.90 -34.58
CA LEU A 857 32.25 5.59 -35.12
C LEU A 857 31.64 6.60 -34.11
N GLN A 858 31.57 6.25 -32.82
CA GLN A 858 31.07 7.15 -31.75
C GLN A 858 31.96 8.37 -31.47
N VAL A 859 33.19 8.43 -31.99
CA VAL A 859 34.11 9.58 -31.85
C VAL A 859 34.04 10.52 -33.06
N ILE A 860 33.26 10.17 -34.09
CA ILE A 860 33.17 10.90 -35.37
C ILE A 860 31.74 11.44 -35.64
N GLY A 861 30.72 10.98 -34.90
CA GLY A 861 29.31 11.36 -35.06
C GLY A 861 28.72 12.13 -33.89
#